data_AF-A0A3B9ZWX8-F1
#
_entry.id   AF-A0A3B9ZWX8-F1
#
_cell.length_a   1.000
_cell.length_b   1.000
_cell.length_c   1.000
_cell.angle_alpha   90.00
_cell.angle_beta   90.00
_cell.angle_gamma   90.00
#
_symmetry.space_group_name_H-M   'P 1'
#
loop_
_entity.id
_entity.type
_entity.pdbx_description
1 polymer ?
#
loop_
_entity_poly.entity_id
_entity_poly.type
_entity_poly.pdbx_seq_one_letter_code
_entity_poly.pdbx_strand_id
1 'polypeptide(L)'
;MAVYPKVNKNQLLVKRLSYRIFFAVVLFFLSGCSTEKNTVVSRAYNNVTAHYNVYFNGKESLHAGVAKINNSFEDDYSKVLPLFKSSNPTTATAATSDMDNAVMKGSKLIQTHSITKKPKRRKHRSKSYIKFASQEEFNNWVDDAYILMGKAYFYQHNYMSAIENFNYVVRKFEDDPSKYTADIWLIRCYTEMERYVEAYELIQVLQGDEHFPKRLDGELATVTSDYYARQLSYKEGIPFLSIAIKQAGKKEDRLRYTYILAQWYQETGDTEKASKTFRAVTRMNPPYKMAFNAQISAASTFTGTGDADKLKKELRKMLHDKKNLEFRDQIYFAIGNISMKEGNKKQAKEEYTKSASLSSANLYQRALSCLTLAQIYFDELSYKNAQSYYDSAMVVIDEKYPNYQKIADRYHSLTRLTDNIYTVEREDSLQRIAKLDESTRNTLINQWIAQAIEKEAKTKKDEATQLSNQSYFRSNDSRFGLSKQQEGAGWYFYNPTTVAYGKVEFERLWGKRKLEDGWRRADKRNAVEDVTAESEDSVKGNEPVVKKITDTKSRDFYTQNLPVNDSLLTISHTKIKNALFNAGRIFKTEFSDFPRASEALEDLNKRYPDNAFSLASYFELYDLYTKMNNQEKADYYKNLIVTNFPDSKYAKYLLNPNYFIELEAKADSINRMYQKAFLEFKNGQYSKAGQITDQIVTMQPDSALVPKIKFIRMVADGTQTNWGAFANLLTEYINAYPKAEPKPLAEQILKLIQDSTLANYQNLVNIGYLNDKIKNSELLPENAKGTDAFEGKFSYDEDLLHYFVIAYPKDANIDLNRLKFDIANYNIDHYTKVDFDIETQNLNNNTALLLIRSLNDKEQGLIYFRSIIKQRSVFQALKNIKYVNFVASSTNFREITADKNYDEYLKFFVLNYSKFITGDFTDEVLPEPEELMAKAKAEENTLKEKGSFVTITPSTSNADLYTDEETGPQNFVIAVNAPGFNLKPVAASFEAHNRDQYAKENLTIVQKQLDNNQLLIVRPFKTKNEAISYFTKAVATRKLYKSLDTLGYRNFIITDANLKKMNETKRIADYLTFFRAKYIGVETTPANAVKTAPAAYSGPYKQKIDGLQSFLLIVPKEEVNADALAQSIQQYNTQNYPQAALKLTNNMLDDFRIVIKVEGFTSRQMALDYLRAISKDQGVYGPIQNANYRNFIITPENETIFRQGKNILTYMEFYKQFYLAK
;
A
#
# COMPACT_ATOMS: atom_id res chain seq x y z
N MET A 1 -55.68 9.22 94.18
CA MET A 1 -56.08 7.83 93.91
C MET A 1 -56.03 7.58 92.41
N ALA A 2 -55.04 6.85 91.92
CA ALA A 2 -55.06 6.23 90.59
C ALA A 2 -54.19 4.96 90.67
N VAL A 3 -54.87 3.82 90.65
CA VAL A 3 -54.29 2.48 90.79
C VAL A 3 -53.65 2.10 89.46
N TYR A 4 -52.32 2.00 89.41
CA TYR A 4 -51.63 1.36 88.28
C TYR A 4 -51.68 -0.16 88.45
N PRO A 5 -52.10 -0.93 87.44
CA PRO A 5 -52.19 -2.38 87.55
C PRO A 5 -50.79 -2.98 87.63
N LYS A 6 -50.54 -3.81 88.64
CA LYS A 6 -49.34 -4.65 88.75
C LYS A 6 -49.26 -5.55 87.51
N VAL A 7 -48.41 -5.19 86.54
CA VAL A 7 -48.09 -6.07 85.42
C VAL A 7 -47.38 -7.31 85.98
N ASN A 8 -48.02 -8.46 85.81
CA ASN A 8 -47.59 -9.73 86.36
C ASN A 8 -46.25 -10.14 85.71
N LYS A 9 -45.13 -10.08 86.45
CA LYS A 9 -43.78 -10.42 85.97
C LYS A 9 -43.72 -11.80 85.29
N ASN A 10 -44.58 -12.74 85.71
CA ASN A 10 -44.69 -14.07 85.09
C ASN A 10 -45.19 -14.02 83.65
N GLN A 11 -46.09 -13.09 83.27
CA GLN A 11 -46.55 -12.96 81.89
C GLN A 11 -45.47 -12.39 80.95
N LEU A 12 -44.60 -11.51 81.45
CA LEU A 12 -43.46 -10.97 80.70
C LEU A 12 -42.36 -12.02 80.49
N LEU A 13 -42.09 -12.85 81.50
CA LEU A 13 -41.18 -13.99 81.40
C LEU A 13 -41.70 -15.05 80.43
N VAL A 14 -42.99 -15.40 80.49
CA VAL A 14 -43.62 -16.32 79.54
C VAL A 14 -43.58 -15.76 78.13
N LYS A 15 -43.86 -14.47 77.89
CA LYS A 15 -43.71 -13.85 76.56
C LYS A 15 -42.26 -13.85 76.07
N ARG A 16 -41.27 -13.51 76.90
CA ARG A 16 -39.84 -13.56 76.54
C ARG A 16 -39.37 -14.99 76.24
N LEU A 17 -39.83 -15.97 77.02
CA LEU A 17 -39.56 -17.38 76.77
C LEU A 17 -40.25 -17.84 75.47
N SER A 18 -41.48 -17.39 75.22
CA SER A 18 -42.21 -17.65 73.97
C SER A 18 -41.47 -17.07 72.76
N TYR A 19 -40.95 -15.84 72.86
CA TYR A 19 -40.14 -15.24 71.80
C TYR A 19 -38.80 -15.95 71.60
N ARG A 20 -38.15 -16.40 72.68
CA ARG A 20 -36.89 -17.17 72.59
C ARG A 20 -37.12 -18.57 72.02
N ILE A 21 -38.20 -19.24 72.40
CA ILE A 21 -38.61 -20.53 71.82
C ILE A 21 -39.01 -20.33 70.36
N PHE A 22 -39.78 -19.30 70.04
CA PHE A 22 -40.10 -18.95 68.66
C PHE A 22 -38.84 -18.67 67.83
N PHE A 23 -37.89 -17.91 68.37
CA PHE A 23 -36.62 -17.62 67.70
C PHE A 23 -35.74 -18.86 67.55
N ALA A 24 -35.70 -19.74 68.56
CA ALA A 24 -34.99 -21.02 68.50
C ALA A 24 -35.64 -21.99 67.51
N VAL A 25 -36.97 -22.03 67.43
CA VAL A 25 -37.73 -22.81 66.45
C VAL A 25 -37.49 -22.27 65.04
N VAL A 26 -37.48 -20.95 64.85
CA VAL A 26 -37.12 -20.31 63.56
C VAL A 26 -35.68 -20.64 63.17
N LEU A 27 -34.71 -20.57 64.10
CA LEU A 27 -33.31 -20.98 63.87
C LEU A 27 -33.19 -22.47 63.51
N PHE A 28 -33.97 -23.34 64.16
CA PHE A 28 -34.01 -24.76 63.86
C PHE A 28 -34.55 -25.03 62.45
N PHE A 29 -35.61 -24.34 62.03
CA PHE A 29 -36.13 -24.43 60.65
C PHE A 29 -35.19 -23.82 59.60
N LEU A 30 -34.41 -22.79 59.94
CA LEU A 30 -33.41 -22.19 59.05
C LEU A 30 -32.19 -23.10 58.81
N SER A 31 -31.78 -23.90 59.82
CA SER A 31 -30.65 -24.83 59.71
C SER A 31 -30.89 -26.04 58.77
N GLY A 32 -32.14 -26.29 58.36
CA GLY A 32 -32.52 -27.37 57.44
C GLY A 32 -32.71 -26.95 55.97
N CYS A 33 -32.56 -25.66 55.66
CA CYS A 33 -32.80 -25.07 54.34
C CYS A 33 -31.59 -25.23 53.41
N SER A 34 -31.34 -26.46 52.94
CA SER A 34 -30.32 -26.76 51.93
C SER A 34 -30.88 -26.66 50.50
N THR A 35 -30.03 -26.33 49.52
CA THR A 35 -30.32 -26.43 48.08
C THR A 35 -30.57 -27.88 47.63
N GLU A 36 -30.12 -28.86 48.41
CA GLU A 36 -30.42 -30.28 48.23
C GLU A 36 -31.87 -30.67 48.60
N LYS A 37 -32.71 -29.71 49.03
CA LYS A 37 -34.13 -29.93 49.33
C LYS A 37 -34.98 -28.91 48.58
N ASN A 38 -35.97 -29.38 47.81
CA ASN A 38 -36.92 -28.52 47.11
C ASN A 38 -38.28 -28.46 47.84
N THR A 39 -38.34 -27.65 48.91
CA THR A 39 -39.54 -27.36 49.71
C THR A 39 -39.94 -25.88 49.59
N VAL A 40 -41.16 -25.51 49.98
CA VAL A 40 -41.60 -24.10 49.93
C VAL A 40 -40.69 -23.20 50.79
N VAL A 41 -40.35 -23.66 52.00
CA VAL A 41 -39.50 -22.91 52.94
C VAL A 41 -38.07 -22.79 52.44
N SER A 42 -37.48 -23.89 51.93
CA SER A 42 -36.12 -23.86 51.39
C SER A 42 -36.01 -23.00 50.13
N ARG A 43 -37.01 -23.00 49.24
CA ARG A 43 -37.05 -22.09 48.08
C ARG A 43 -37.18 -20.62 48.52
N ALA A 44 -38.08 -20.32 49.46
CA ALA A 44 -38.26 -18.96 49.95
C ALA A 44 -36.98 -18.41 50.60
N TYR A 45 -36.31 -19.21 51.43
CA TYR A 45 -35.04 -18.85 52.05
C TYR A 45 -33.95 -18.58 51.00
N ASN A 46 -33.75 -19.50 50.05
CA ASN A 46 -32.73 -19.34 49.01
C ASN A 46 -33.04 -18.18 48.05
N ASN A 47 -34.31 -17.93 47.74
CA ASN A 47 -34.69 -16.77 46.91
C ASN A 47 -34.37 -15.44 47.61
N VAL A 48 -34.71 -15.30 48.90
CA VAL A 48 -34.45 -14.05 49.65
C VAL A 48 -32.96 -13.82 49.84
N THR A 49 -32.21 -14.85 50.22
CA THR A 49 -30.78 -14.75 50.45
C THR A 49 -29.99 -14.56 49.15
N ALA A 50 -30.35 -15.26 48.07
CA ALA A 50 -29.77 -15.03 46.74
C ALA A 50 -29.96 -13.58 46.27
N HIS A 51 -31.16 -13.03 46.42
CA HIS A 51 -31.44 -11.65 46.01
C HIS A 51 -30.62 -10.62 46.78
N TYR A 52 -30.78 -10.56 48.11
CA TYR A 52 -30.24 -9.46 48.90
C TYR A 52 -28.76 -9.62 49.24
N ASN A 53 -28.27 -10.86 49.41
CA ASN A 53 -26.86 -11.05 49.79
C ASN A 53 -25.94 -11.11 48.57
N VAL A 54 -26.45 -11.49 47.40
CA VAL A 54 -25.62 -11.79 46.24
C VAL A 54 -26.01 -10.95 45.01
N TYR A 55 -27.21 -11.13 44.46
CA TYR A 55 -27.62 -10.49 43.22
C TYR A 55 -27.62 -8.96 43.31
N PHE A 56 -28.23 -8.39 44.36
CA PHE A 56 -28.30 -6.94 44.58
C PHE A 56 -26.90 -6.31 44.60
N ASN A 57 -25.97 -6.90 45.36
CA ASN A 57 -24.59 -6.42 45.44
C ASN A 57 -23.84 -6.53 44.11
N GLY A 58 -24.05 -7.61 43.35
CA GLY A 58 -23.47 -7.76 42.02
C GLY A 58 -24.02 -6.74 41.02
N LYS A 59 -25.33 -6.47 41.07
CA LYS A 59 -26.01 -5.48 40.23
C LYS A 59 -25.54 -4.05 40.53
N GLU A 60 -25.37 -3.68 41.80
CA GLU A 60 -24.82 -2.38 42.17
C GLU A 60 -23.36 -2.23 41.71
N SER A 61 -22.56 -3.30 41.78
CA SER A 61 -21.20 -3.32 41.21
C SER A 61 -21.22 -3.07 39.70
N LEU A 62 -22.08 -3.77 38.96
CA LEU A 62 -22.26 -3.54 37.52
C LEU A 62 -22.64 -2.08 37.23
N HIS A 63 -23.61 -1.51 37.96
CA HIS A 63 -24.03 -0.12 37.80
C HIS A 63 -22.88 0.88 38.03
N ALA A 64 -22.10 0.69 39.09
CA ALA A 64 -20.93 1.52 39.39
C ALA A 64 -19.89 1.44 38.26
N GLY A 65 -19.64 0.24 37.73
CA GLY A 65 -18.75 0.03 36.60
C GLY A 65 -19.23 0.71 35.32
N VAL A 66 -20.52 0.59 34.98
CA VAL A 66 -21.10 1.27 33.81
C VAL A 66 -21.01 2.79 33.94
N ALA A 67 -21.21 3.33 35.14
CA ALA A 67 -21.03 4.76 35.40
C ALA A 67 -19.58 5.21 35.17
N LYS A 68 -18.58 4.42 35.61
CA LYS A 68 -17.15 4.69 35.34
C LYS A 68 -16.85 4.69 33.84
N ILE A 69 -17.35 3.69 33.10
CA ILE A 69 -17.22 3.62 31.64
C ILE A 69 -17.75 4.90 30.99
N ASN A 70 -18.99 5.30 31.33
CA ASN A 70 -19.62 6.48 30.74
C ASN A 70 -18.90 7.80 31.04
N ASN A 71 -18.22 7.88 32.19
CA ASN A 71 -17.44 9.05 32.62
C ASN A 71 -16.01 9.05 32.08
N SER A 72 -15.45 7.89 31.74
CA SER A 72 -14.08 7.75 31.21
C SER A 72 -13.93 8.21 29.76
N PHE A 73 -15.04 8.24 29.00
CA PHE A 73 -15.05 8.61 27.59
C PHE A 73 -15.70 9.98 27.36
N GLU A 74 -14.89 10.93 26.89
CA GLU A 74 -15.38 12.21 26.37
C GLU A 74 -15.89 12.07 24.93
N ASP A 75 -17.04 12.67 24.64
CA ASP A 75 -17.64 12.65 23.30
C ASP A 75 -16.85 13.57 22.34
N ASP A 76 -16.49 13.03 21.18
CA ASP A 76 -15.93 13.77 20.05
C ASP A 76 -17.07 14.18 19.10
N TYR A 77 -17.55 15.41 19.27
CA TYR A 77 -18.67 15.97 18.52
C TYR A 77 -18.37 16.24 17.03
N SER A 78 -17.10 16.10 16.60
CA SER A 78 -16.74 16.17 15.18
C SER A 78 -17.18 14.94 14.39
N LYS A 79 -17.60 13.88 15.10
CA LYS A 79 -18.05 12.60 14.54
C LYS A 79 -19.47 12.28 14.99
N VAL A 80 -20.15 11.40 14.25
CA VAL A 80 -21.41 10.79 14.72
C VAL A 80 -21.13 10.06 16.04
N LEU A 81 -21.84 10.44 17.10
CA LEU A 81 -21.61 9.85 18.42
C LEU A 81 -22.17 8.41 18.45
N PRO A 82 -21.46 7.45 19.06
CA PRO A 82 -22.00 6.11 19.25
C PRO A 82 -23.19 6.14 20.21
N LEU A 83 -24.20 5.28 20.01
CA LEU A 83 -25.34 5.20 20.94
C LEU A 83 -24.86 4.79 22.33
N PHE A 84 -23.98 3.79 22.40
CA PHE A 84 -23.37 3.32 23.64
C PHE A 84 -21.91 3.79 23.74
N LYS A 85 -21.54 4.46 24.84
CA LYS A 85 -20.12 4.83 25.07
C LYS A 85 -19.22 3.61 25.30
N SER A 86 -19.78 2.53 25.83
CA SER A 86 -19.08 1.24 26.07
C SER A 86 -18.57 0.57 24.80
N SER A 87 -19.08 0.98 23.65
CA SER A 87 -18.65 0.54 22.33
C SER A 87 -17.24 0.99 21.95
N ASN A 88 -16.70 2.00 22.64
CA ASN A 88 -15.34 2.45 22.37
C ASN A 88 -14.33 1.44 22.95
N PRO A 89 -13.39 0.90 22.15
CA PRO A 89 -12.38 -0.08 22.60
C PRO A 89 -11.54 0.38 23.81
N THR A 90 -11.31 1.69 23.93
CA THR A 90 -10.52 2.27 25.04
C THR A 90 -11.23 2.19 26.40
N THR A 91 -12.53 1.86 26.43
CA THR A 91 -13.33 1.83 27.66
C THR A 91 -13.35 0.45 28.35
N ALA A 92 -12.85 -0.61 27.70
CA ALA A 92 -12.90 -1.98 28.21
C ALA A 92 -12.21 -2.16 29.59
N THR A 93 -11.14 -1.40 29.83
CA THR A 93 -10.36 -1.48 31.09
C THR A 93 -10.86 -0.53 32.18
N ALA A 94 -11.80 0.37 31.87
CA ALA A 94 -12.20 1.45 32.79
C ALA A 94 -12.94 0.95 34.05
N ALA A 95 -13.52 -0.25 34.00
CA ALA A 95 -14.35 -0.79 35.07
C ALA A 95 -14.11 -2.28 35.36
N THR A 96 -12.96 -2.84 34.98
CA THR A 96 -12.68 -4.29 35.07
C THR A 96 -12.94 -4.85 36.47
N SER A 97 -12.49 -4.17 37.52
CA SER A 97 -12.71 -4.60 38.91
C SER A 97 -14.19 -4.66 39.31
N ASP A 98 -15.00 -3.69 38.87
CA ASP A 98 -16.44 -3.67 39.16
C ASP A 98 -17.16 -4.80 38.40
N MET A 99 -16.73 -5.09 37.18
CA MET A 99 -17.25 -6.20 36.36
C MET A 99 -16.85 -7.56 36.94
N ASP A 100 -15.60 -7.75 37.38
CA ASP A 100 -15.12 -8.97 38.03
C ASP A 100 -15.90 -9.25 39.31
N ASN A 101 -16.19 -8.22 40.10
CA ASN A 101 -17.03 -8.34 41.28
C ASN A 101 -18.46 -8.76 40.92
N ALA A 102 -19.05 -8.20 39.86
CA ALA A 102 -20.37 -8.61 39.38
C ALA A 102 -20.38 -10.09 38.93
N VAL A 103 -19.34 -10.52 38.20
CA VAL A 103 -19.15 -11.92 37.78
C VAL A 103 -18.99 -12.85 38.98
N MET A 104 -18.17 -12.47 39.96
CA MET A 104 -17.95 -13.24 41.19
C MET A 104 -19.26 -13.41 41.97
N LYS A 105 -20.06 -12.36 42.10
CA LYS A 105 -21.37 -12.43 42.77
C LYS A 105 -22.34 -13.32 41.99
N GLY A 106 -22.48 -13.15 40.67
CA GLY A 106 -23.32 -14.02 39.85
C GLY A 106 -22.94 -15.50 39.99
N SER A 107 -21.65 -15.80 39.88
CA SER A 107 -21.11 -17.16 40.05
C SER A 107 -21.41 -17.73 41.44
N LYS A 108 -21.23 -16.92 42.50
CA LYS A 108 -21.56 -17.32 43.87
C LYS A 108 -23.04 -17.64 44.03
N LEU A 109 -23.94 -16.86 43.42
CA LEU A 109 -25.38 -17.11 43.49
C LEU A 109 -25.71 -18.48 42.89
N ILE A 110 -25.20 -18.75 41.69
CA ILE A 110 -25.40 -20.02 40.99
C ILE A 110 -24.86 -21.18 41.84
N GLN A 111 -23.64 -21.06 42.36
CA GLN A 111 -23.00 -22.13 43.15
C GLN A 111 -23.73 -22.43 44.47
N THR A 112 -24.23 -21.41 45.16
CA THR A 112 -24.70 -21.56 46.55
C THR A 112 -26.22 -21.60 46.70
N HIS A 113 -26.97 -21.12 45.71
CA HIS A 113 -28.41 -20.95 45.81
C HIS A 113 -29.22 -21.61 44.68
N SER A 114 -28.57 -22.18 43.65
CA SER A 114 -29.25 -22.98 42.62
C SER A 114 -29.96 -24.18 43.26
N ILE A 115 -31.20 -24.43 42.84
CA ILE A 115 -32.02 -25.55 43.29
C ILE A 115 -32.43 -26.34 42.05
N THR A 116 -31.72 -27.42 41.74
CA THR A 116 -32.02 -28.30 40.60
C THR A 116 -32.84 -29.54 40.97
N LYS A 117 -32.94 -29.84 42.28
CA LYS A 117 -33.69 -31.00 42.75
C LYS A 117 -35.17 -30.85 42.45
N LYS A 118 -35.79 -31.85 41.82
CA LYS A 118 -37.23 -31.83 41.49
C LYS A 118 -38.11 -31.80 42.76
N PRO A 119 -39.26 -31.09 42.73
CA PRO A 119 -40.18 -31.04 43.86
C PRO A 119 -40.85 -32.40 44.07
N LYS A 120 -41.22 -32.71 45.32
CA LYS A 120 -41.90 -33.98 45.66
C LYS A 120 -43.18 -34.14 44.83
N ARG A 121 -43.31 -35.29 44.14
CA ARG A 121 -44.45 -35.63 43.27
C ARG A 121 -45.77 -35.64 44.07
N ARG A 122 -46.79 -34.94 43.55
CA ARG A 122 -48.16 -34.93 44.11
C ARG A 122 -49.04 -36.00 43.46
N LYS A 123 -50.00 -36.55 44.24
CA LYS A 123 -50.96 -37.56 43.77
C LYS A 123 -51.95 -36.98 42.74
N HIS A 124 -52.50 -35.80 43.02
CA HIS A 124 -53.26 -34.99 42.05
C HIS A 124 -52.39 -33.84 41.55
N ARG A 125 -52.28 -33.70 40.22
CA ARG A 125 -51.38 -32.74 39.56
C ARG A 125 -52.20 -31.79 38.69
N SER A 126 -52.22 -30.51 39.06
CA SER A 126 -52.76 -29.46 38.18
C SER A 126 -51.78 -29.19 37.02
N LYS A 127 -52.27 -28.62 35.91
CA LYS A 127 -51.43 -28.18 34.79
C LYS A 127 -50.30 -27.24 35.26
N SER A 128 -50.62 -26.30 36.17
CA SER A 128 -49.64 -25.40 36.78
C SER A 128 -48.56 -26.14 37.59
N TYR A 129 -48.93 -27.17 38.36
CA TYR A 129 -47.94 -27.97 39.09
C TYR A 129 -47.05 -28.81 38.16
N ILE A 130 -47.60 -29.31 37.05
CA ILE A 130 -46.82 -30.03 36.04
C ILE A 130 -45.80 -29.09 35.40
N LYS A 131 -46.21 -27.88 34.99
CA LYS A 131 -45.32 -26.84 34.44
C LYS A 131 -44.25 -26.41 35.44
N PHE A 132 -44.61 -26.22 36.70
CA PHE A 132 -43.65 -25.94 37.76
C PHE A 132 -42.66 -27.10 37.93
N ALA A 133 -43.13 -28.34 38.07
CA ALA A 133 -42.27 -29.50 38.30
C ALA A 133 -41.37 -29.86 37.09
N SER A 134 -41.71 -29.43 35.87
CA SER A 134 -40.87 -29.63 34.69
C SER A 134 -39.64 -28.72 34.67
N GLN A 135 -39.64 -27.59 35.39
CA GLN A 135 -38.51 -26.65 35.46
C GLN A 135 -37.22 -27.35 35.91
N GLU A 136 -36.09 -26.99 35.29
CA GLU A 136 -34.76 -27.49 35.68
C GLU A 136 -34.17 -26.71 36.86
N GLU A 137 -34.58 -25.46 37.03
CA GLU A 137 -34.14 -24.56 38.10
C GLU A 137 -35.37 -24.03 38.86
N PHE A 138 -35.25 -23.95 40.19
CA PHE A 138 -36.34 -23.57 41.09
C PHE A 138 -36.02 -22.33 41.96
N ASN A 139 -34.85 -21.72 41.77
CA ASN A 139 -34.52 -20.41 42.30
C ASN A 139 -34.78 -19.32 41.24
N ASN A 140 -35.47 -18.25 41.66
CA ASN A 140 -35.96 -17.19 40.78
C ASN A 140 -34.87 -16.19 40.33
N TRP A 141 -33.63 -16.33 40.81
CA TRP A 141 -32.56 -15.35 40.56
C TRP A 141 -31.36 -15.94 39.80
N VAL A 142 -31.44 -17.20 39.37
CA VAL A 142 -30.33 -17.88 38.70
C VAL A 142 -30.18 -17.40 37.25
N ASP A 143 -31.28 -17.27 36.52
CA ASP A 143 -31.31 -16.64 35.20
C ASP A 143 -30.80 -15.19 35.26
N ASP A 144 -31.27 -14.42 36.23
CA ASP A 144 -30.81 -13.07 36.54
C ASP A 144 -29.29 -13.00 36.82
N ALA A 145 -28.73 -14.01 37.50
CA ALA A 145 -27.29 -14.10 37.75
C ALA A 145 -26.49 -14.37 36.47
N TYR A 146 -26.97 -15.23 35.58
CA TYR A 146 -26.37 -15.44 34.26
C TYR A 146 -26.45 -14.17 33.40
N ILE A 147 -27.59 -13.45 33.40
CA ILE A 147 -27.71 -12.16 32.71
C ILE A 147 -26.72 -11.14 33.29
N LEU A 148 -26.58 -11.06 34.63
CA LEU A 148 -25.63 -10.18 35.30
C LEU A 148 -24.19 -10.47 34.87
N MET A 149 -23.79 -11.74 34.86
CA MET A 149 -22.47 -12.18 34.38
C MET A 149 -22.27 -11.84 32.90
N GLY A 150 -23.27 -12.11 32.06
CA GLY A 150 -23.21 -11.81 30.63
C GLY A 150 -23.02 -10.31 30.36
N LYS A 151 -23.75 -9.45 31.09
CA LYS A 151 -23.58 -7.99 31.01
C LYS A 151 -22.18 -7.56 31.45
N ALA A 152 -21.67 -8.12 32.54
CA ALA A 152 -20.32 -7.80 33.03
C ALA A 152 -19.24 -8.20 32.00
N TYR A 153 -19.31 -9.41 31.44
CA TYR A 153 -18.40 -9.85 30.38
C TYR A 153 -18.51 -9.00 29.11
N PHE A 154 -19.72 -8.59 28.72
CA PHE A 154 -19.91 -7.67 27.60
C PHE A 154 -19.16 -6.35 27.81
N TYR A 155 -19.28 -5.74 29.00
CA TYR A 155 -18.58 -4.49 29.30
C TYR A 155 -17.05 -4.66 29.44
N GLN A 156 -16.56 -5.87 29.71
CA GLN A 156 -15.14 -6.23 29.61
C GLN A 156 -14.67 -6.52 28.18
N HIS A 157 -15.57 -6.41 27.19
CA HIS A 157 -15.35 -6.78 25.79
C HIS A 157 -15.03 -8.28 25.62
N ASN A 158 -15.38 -9.11 26.61
CA ASN A 158 -15.34 -10.56 26.51
C ASN A 158 -16.68 -11.07 25.95
N TYR A 159 -16.93 -10.75 24.68
CA TYR A 159 -18.22 -11.00 24.02
C TYR A 159 -18.56 -12.49 23.94
N MET A 160 -17.57 -13.37 23.80
CA MET A 160 -17.81 -14.82 23.77
C MET A 160 -18.38 -15.34 25.10
N SER A 161 -17.79 -14.94 26.22
CA SER A 161 -18.30 -15.34 27.54
C SER A 161 -19.67 -14.71 27.80
N ALA A 162 -19.90 -13.48 27.32
CA ALA A 162 -21.21 -12.85 27.39
C ALA A 162 -22.28 -13.66 26.64
N ILE A 163 -21.98 -14.03 25.39
CA ILE A 163 -22.85 -14.85 24.53
C ILE A 163 -23.15 -16.21 25.16
N GLU A 164 -22.17 -16.89 25.76
CA GLU A 164 -22.38 -18.16 26.45
C GLU A 164 -23.39 -18.02 27.60
N ASN A 165 -23.23 -16.99 28.44
CA ASN A 165 -24.14 -16.73 29.56
C ASN A 165 -25.56 -16.39 29.08
N PHE A 166 -25.71 -15.55 28.06
CA PHE A 166 -27.02 -15.21 27.52
C PHE A 166 -27.70 -16.40 26.82
N ASN A 167 -26.95 -17.19 26.04
CA ASN A 167 -27.47 -18.40 25.41
C ASN A 167 -27.90 -19.45 26.45
N TYR A 168 -27.21 -19.53 27.59
CA TYR A 168 -27.66 -20.39 28.69
C TYR A 168 -29.07 -19.99 29.15
N VAL A 169 -29.32 -18.68 29.32
CA VAL A 169 -30.63 -18.17 29.72
C VAL A 169 -31.70 -18.52 28.68
N VAL A 170 -31.44 -18.22 27.41
CA VAL A 170 -32.37 -18.50 26.30
C VAL A 170 -32.74 -19.99 26.23
N ARG A 171 -31.76 -20.89 26.41
CA ARG A 171 -31.96 -22.34 26.32
C ARG A 171 -32.61 -22.95 27.56
N LYS A 172 -32.27 -22.47 28.76
CA LYS A 172 -32.70 -23.08 30.03
C LYS A 172 -33.95 -22.44 30.62
N PHE A 173 -34.29 -21.24 30.18
CA PHE A 173 -35.43 -20.45 30.65
C PHE A 173 -36.31 -19.97 29.47
N GLU A 174 -36.54 -20.85 28.49
CA GLU A 174 -37.29 -20.55 27.25
C GLU A 174 -38.74 -20.08 27.49
N ASP A 175 -39.35 -20.49 28.60
CA ASP A 175 -40.70 -20.07 29.03
C ASP A 175 -40.69 -18.81 29.91
N ASP A 176 -39.52 -18.31 30.31
CA ASP A 176 -39.37 -17.17 31.21
C ASP A 176 -39.15 -15.85 30.44
N PRO A 177 -39.77 -14.73 30.86
CA PRO A 177 -39.51 -13.43 30.26
C PRO A 177 -38.04 -12.97 30.30
N SER A 178 -37.18 -13.55 31.13
CA SER A 178 -35.76 -13.24 31.18
C SER A 178 -35.02 -13.55 29.87
N LYS A 179 -35.52 -14.49 29.05
CA LYS A 179 -34.98 -14.79 27.72
C LYS A 179 -34.93 -13.56 26.82
N TYR A 180 -35.96 -12.72 26.83
CA TYR A 180 -36.03 -11.52 26.01
C TYR A 180 -34.95 -10.51 26.36
N THR A 181 -34.58 -10.43 27.65
CA THR A 181 -33.44 -9.62 28.07
C THR A 181 -32.14 -10.23 27.57
N ALA A 182 -31.97 -11.55 27.66
CA ALA A 182 -30.79 -12.22 27.13
C ALA A 182 -30.66 -12.03 25.60
N ASP A 183 -31.74 -12.15 24.83
CA ASP A 183 -31.75 -11.94 23.38
C ASP A 183 -31.39 -10.50 22.98
N ILE A 184 -31.92 -9.49 23.67
CA ILE A 184 -31.53 -8.08 23.45
C ILE A 184 -30.02 -7.89 23.65
N TRP A 185 -29.44 -8.54 24.66
CA TRP A 185 -28.01 -8.44 24.91
C TRP A 185 -27.18 -9.30 23.95
N LEU A 186 -27.70 -10.41 23.43
CA LEU A 186 -27.10 -11.15 22.32
C LEU A 186 -27.03 -10.28 21.06
N ILE A 187 -28.08 -9.52 20.74
CA ILE A 187 -28.06 -8.54 19.64
C ILE A 187 -26.90 -7.57 19.83
N ARG A 188 -26.70 -7.03 21.05
CA ARG A 188 -25.56 -6.14 21.33
C ARG A 188 -24.21 -6.84 21.13
N CYS A 189 -24.05 -8.07 21.63
CA CYS A 189 -22.82 -8.82 21.45
C CYS A 189 -22.51 -9.05 19.97
N TYR A 190 -23.50 -9.49 19.19
CA TYR A 190 -23.35 -9.75 17.77
C TYR A 190 -23.06 -8.47 16.99
N THR A 191 -23.73 -7.36 17.30
CA THR A 191 -23.47 -6.05 16.70
C THR A 191 -22.04 -5.55 16.99
N GLU A 192 -21.54 -5.69 18.23
CA GLU A 192 -20.16 -5.32 18.58
C GLU A 192 -19.11 -6.20 17.90
N MET A 193 -19.47 -7.45 17.58
CA MET A 193 -18.62 -8.40 16.86
C MET A 193 -18.78 -8.32 15.34
N GLU A 194 -19.55 -7.36 14.81
CA GLU A 194 -19.88 -7.23 13.38
C GLU A 194 -20.57 -8.49 12.80
N ARG A 195 -21.20 -9.30 13.66
CA ARG A 195 -21.98 -10.48 13.32
C ARG A 195 -23.43 -10.08 13.02
N TYR A 196 -23.60 -9.30 11.97
CA TYR A 196 -24.86 -8.65 11.66
C TYR A 196 -25.99 -9.64 11.33
N VAL A 197 -25.70 -10.87 10.88
CA VAL A 197 -26.73 -11.85 10.51
C VAL A 197 -27.46 -12.26 11.77
N GLU A 198 -26.69 -12.72 12.75
CA GLU A 198 -27.21 -13.24 14.00
C GLU A 198 -27.90 -12.14 14.82
N ALA A 199 -27.40 -10.90 14.74
CA ALA A 199 -28.07 -9.75 15.32
C ALA A 199 -29.44 -9.51 14.65
N TYR A 200 -29.50 -9.51 13.32
CA TYR A 200 -30.75 -9.24 12.59
C TYR A 200 -31.78 -10.36 12.75
N GLU A 201 -31.36 -11.63 12.69
CA GLU A 201 -32.23 -12.79 12.93
C GLU A 201 -32.93 -12.66 14.30
N LEU A 202 -32.19 -12.30 15.36
CA LEU A 202 -32.77 -12.04 16.68
C LEU A 202 -33.68 -10.81 16.71
N ILE A 203 -33.31 -9.71 16.03
CA ILE A 203 -34.16 -8.51 15.93
C ILE A 203 -35.52 -8.87 15.30
N GLN A 204 -35.52 -9.64 14.21
CA GLN A 204 -36.76 -10.06 13.53
C GLN A 204 -37.62 -10.95 14.43
N VAL A 205 -37.00 -11.93 15.11
CA VAL A 205 -37.71 -12.80 16.05
C VAL A 205 -38.37 -11.99 17.15
N LEU A 206 -37.65 -11.04 17.77
CA LEU A 206 -38.18 -10.24 18.86
C LEU A 206 -39.26 -9.25 18.40
N GLN A 207 -39.12 -8.65 17.20
CA GLN A 207 -40.12 -7.74 16.65
C GLN A 207 -41.41 -8.44 16.23
N GLY A 208 -41.32 -9.72 15.84
CA GLY A 208 -42.47 -10.54 15.44
C GLY A 208 -43.17 -11.29 16.58
N ASP A 209 -42.62 -11.30 17.79
CA ASP A 209 -43.20 -12.05 18.92
C ASP A 209 -44.32 -11.26 19.62
N GLU A 210 -45.56 -11.75 19.50
CA GLU A 210 -46.74 -11.18 20.15
C GLU A 210 -46.67 -11.16 21.69
N HIS A 211 -45.85 -12.02 22.30
CA HIS A 211 -45.64 -12.10 23.74
C HIS A 211 -44.47 -11.24 24.23
N PHE A 212 -43.80 -10.52 23.33
CA PHE A 212 -42.69 -9.65 23.69
C PHE A 212 -43.11 -8.61 24.76
N PRO A 213 -42.38 -8.47 25.88
CA PRO A 213 -42.77 -7.56 26.94
C PRO A 213 -42.61 -6.08 26.53
N LYS A 214 -43.71 -5.34 26.42
CA LYS A 214 -43.71 -3.90 26.04
C LYS A 214 -42.74 -3.00 26.83
N ARG A 215 -42.41 -3.37 28.07
CA ARG A 215 -41.41 -2.64 28.88
C ARG A 215 -40.00 -2.65 28.26
N LEU A 216 -39.72 -3.60 27.37
CA LEU A 216 -38.44 -3.79 26.68
C LEU A 216 -38.43 -3.15 25.27
N ASP A 217 -39.54 -2.56 24.80
CA ASP A 217 -39.61 -1.92 23.47
C ASP A 217 -38.53 -0.85 23.30
N GLY A 218 -38.27 -0.07 24.35
CA GLY A 218 -37.21 0.95 24.34
C GLY A 218 -35.81 0.37 24.23
N GLU A 219 -35.53 -0.73 24.94
CA GLU A 219 -34.23 -1.41 24.87
C GLU A 219 -34.02 -2.06 23.51
N LEU A 220 -35.03 -2.77 22.98
CA LEU A 220 -34.99 -3.37 21.65
C LEU A 220 -34.80 -2.30 20.56
N ALA A 221 -35.53 -1.19 20.62
CA ALA A 221 -35.36 -0.09 19.68
C ALA A 221 -33.96 0.51 19.74
N THR A 222 -33.38 0.67 20.94
CA THR A 222 -32.02 1.22 21.10
C THR A 222 -30.96 0.31 20.48
N VAL A 223 -31.01 -1.00 20.74
CA VAL A 223 -30.04 -1.95 20.16
C VAL A 223 -30.23 -2.14 18.66
N THR A 224 -31.47 -2.04 18.17
CA THR A 224 -31.77 -2.06 16.73
C THR A 224 -31.23 -0.81 16.04
N SER A 225 -31.37 0.36 16.66
CA SER A 225 -30.73 1.59 16.16
C SER A 225 -29.21 1.47 16.12
N ASP A 226 -28.60 0.93 17.16
CA ASP A 226 -27.14 0.74 17.22
C ASP A 226 -26.67 -0.24 16.12
N TYR A 227 -27.41 -1.33 15.90
CA TYR A 227 -27.19 -2.26 14.79
C TYR A 227 -27.11 -1.55 13.42
N TYR A 228 -28.07 -0.68 13.11
CA TYR A 228 -28.05 0.10 11.87
C TYR A 228 -26.94 1.15 11.85
N ALA A 229 -26.68 1.80 12.99
CA ALA A 229 -25.61 2.80 13.12
C ALA A 229 -24.23 2.23 12.80
N ARG A 230 -23.95 0.99 13.24
CA ARG A 230 -22.69 0.31 12.99
C ARG A 230 -22.44 -0.04 11.53
N GLN A 231 -23.51 -0.17 10.76
CA GLN A 231 -23.46 -0.39 9.32
C GLN A 231 -23.52 0.91 8.51
N LEU A 232 -23.55 2.07 9.18
CA LEU A 232 -23.74 3.39 8.58
C LEU A 232 -25.10 3.57 7.89
N SER A 233 -26.05 2.67 8.15
CA SER A 233 -27.43 2.67 7.62
C SER A 233 -28.34 3.57 8.48
N TYR A 234 -27.98 4.85 8.61
CA TYR A 234 -28.64 5.77 9.54
C TYR A 234 -30.13 5.95 9.23
N LYS A 235 -30.52 5.95 7.96
CA LYS A 235 -31.89 6.19 7.52
C LYS A 235 -32.85 5.11 8.04
N GLU A 236 -32.41 3.86 7.99
CA GLU A 236 -33.12 2.67 8.47
C GLU A 236 -33.17 2.66 10.01
N GLY A 237 -32.14 3.20 10.67
CA GLY A 237 -32.07 3.34 12.13
C GLY A 237 -32.96 4.44 12.72
N ILE A 238 -33.25 5.53 11.98
CA ILE A 238 -33.99 6.72 12.47
C ILE A 238 -35.35 6.38 13.13
N PRO A 239 -36.21 5.53 12.54
CA PRO A 239 -37.49 5.15 13.16
C PRO A 239 -37.30 4.50 14.53
N PHE A 240 -36.33 3.58 14.65
CA PHE A 240 -36.00 2.93 15.91
C PHE A 240 -35.40 3.91 16.92
N LEU A 241 -34.57 4.85 16.48
CA LEU A 241 -33.96 5.82 17.38
C LEU A 241 -35.01 6.78 17.93
N SER A 242 -36.01 7.10 17.11
CA SER A 242 -37.17 7.89 17.52
C SER A 242 -38.01 7.18 18.58
N ILE A 243 -38.15 5.84 18.50
CA ILE A 243 -38.79 5.02 19.53
C ILE A 243 -37.93 5.01 20.80
N ALA A 244 -36.62 4.81 20.67
CA ALA A 244 -35.67 4.83 21.78
C ALA A 244 -35.72 6.16 22.56
N ILE A 245 -35.78 7.30 21.88
CA ILE A 245 -35.93 8.63 22.52
C ILE A 245 -37.23 8.74 23.32
N LYS A 246 -38.35 8.26 22.77
CA LYS A 246 -39.66 8.30 23.44
C LYS A 246 -39.69 7.42 24.68
N GLN A 247 -39.05 6.25 24.62
CA GLN A 247 -39.01 5.26 25.69
C GLN A 247 -37.84 5.44 26.65
N ALA A 248 -36.91 6.37 26.39
CA ALA A 248 -35.77 6.63 27.25
C ALA A 248 -36.21 7.11 28.64
N GLY A 249 -35.92 6.29 29.66
CA GLY A 249 -36.25 6.57 31.06
C GLY A 249 -35.33 7.61 31.70
N LYS A 250 -34.05 7.65 31.32
CA LYS A 250 -33.07 8.63 31.84
C LYS A 250 -33.00 9.87 30.96
N LYS A 251 -32.87 11.03 31.60
CA LYS A 251 -32.76 12.32 30.88
C LYS A 251 -31.49 12.36 30.02
N GLU A 252 -30.40 11.81 30.52
CA GLU A 252 -29.09 11.75 29.86
C GLU A 252 -29.16 10.94 28.56
N ASP A 253 -29.81 9.78 28.59
CA ASP A 253 -29.99 8.91 27.42
C ASP A 253 -30.87 9.61 26.37
N ARG A 254 -32.01 10.19 26.80
CA ARG A 254 -32.89 10.96 25.91
C ARG A 254 -32.14 12.10 25.22
N LEU A 255 -31.32 12.83 25.99
CA LEU A 255 -30.52 13.93 25.47
C LEU A 255 -29.49 13.44 24.44
N ARG A 256 -28.73 12.39 24.77
CA ARG A 256 -27.74 11.79 23.87
C ARG A 256 -28.39 11.31 22.57
N TYR A 257 -29.47 10.53 22.67
CA TYR A 257 -30.17 9.99 21.50
C TYR A 257 -30.77 11.10 20.63
N THR A 258 -31.28 12.18 21.24
CA THR A 258 -31.78 13.34 20.47
C THR A 258 -30.66 14.07 19.73
N TYR A 259 -29.46 14.17 20.33
CA TYR A 259 -28.29 14.73 19.65
C TYR A 259 -27.84 13.83 18.47
N ILE A 260 -27.77 12.52 18.70
CA ILE A 260 -27.43 11.54 17.66
C ILE A 260 -28.46 11.57 16.52
N LEU A 261 -29.75 11.67 16.84
CA LEU A 261 -30.80 11.80 15.82
C LEU A 261 -30.60 13.04 14.94
N ALA A 262 -30.17 14.16 15.53
CA ALA A 262 -29.84 15.36 14.78
C ALA A 262 -28.62 15.14 13.85
N GLN A 263 -27.60 14.43 14.32
CA GLN A 263 -26.45 14.02 13.50
C GLN A 263 -26.90 13.09 12.36
N TRP A 264 -27.78 12.12 12.61
CA TRP A 264 -28.26 11.21 11.58
C TRP A 264 -29.08 11.92 10.52
N TYR A 265 -29.93 12.87 10.90
CA TYR A 265 -30.60 13.73 9.91
C TYR A 265 -29.61 14.56 9.08
N GLN A 266 -28.50 15.00 9.68
CA GLN A 266 -27.46 15.71 8.96
C GLN A 266 -26.75 14.80 7.95
N GLU A 267 -26.37 13.58 8.36
CA GLU A 267 -25.74 12.58 7.50
C GLU A 267 -26.66 12.09 6.36
N THR A 268 -27.97 11.98 6.60
CA THR A 268 -28.95 11.59 5.57
C THR A 268 -29.38 12.76 4.66
N GLY A 269 -28.87 13.97 4.89
CA GLY A 269 -29.19 15.16 4.10
C GLY A 269 -30.53 15.84 4.46
N ASP A 270 -31.24 15.39 5.49
CA ASP A 270 -32.44 16.02 6.06
C ASP A 270 -32.09 17.28 6.89
N THR A 271 -31.48 18.28 6.25
CA THR A 271 -30.89 19.47 6.93
C THR A 271 -31.88 20.26 7.78
N GLU A 272 -33.15 20.37 7.36
CA GLU A 272 -34.19 21.05 8.14
C GLU A 272 -34.48 20.32 9.46
N LYS A 273 -34.65 18.99 9.40
CA LYS A 273 -34.87 18.16 10.59
C LYS A 273 -33.64 18.16 11.48
N ALA A 274 -32.44 18.11 10.90
CA ALA A 274 -31.19 18.21 11.64
C ALA A 274 -31.12 19.53 12.43
N SER A 275 -31.29 20.67 11.76
CA SER A 275 -31.27 21.99 12.39
C SER A 275 -32.30 22.13 13.51
N LYS A 276 -33.54 21.69 13.26
CA LYS A 276 -34.62 21.71 14.24
C LYS A 276 -34.31 20.84 15.46
N THR A 277 -33.76 19.64 15.23
CA THR A 277 -33.44 18.68 16.28
C THR A 277 -32.24 19.13 17.12
N PHE A 278 -31.18 19.66 16.50
CA PHE A 278 -30.07 20.27 17.26
C PHE A 278 -30.55 21.46 18.12
N ARG A 279 -31.42 22.32 17.60
CA ARG A 279 -32.02 23.40 18.40
C ARG A 279 -32.88 22.85 19.55
N ALA A 280 -33.59 21.74 19.33
CA ALA A 280 -34.32 21.07 20.41
C ALA A 280 -33.36 20.60 21.52
N VAL A 281 -32.20 20.03 21.17
CA VAL A 281 -31.17 19.64 22.16
C VAL A 281 -30.76 20.83 23.02
N THR A 282 -30.51 22.01 22.45
CA THR A 282 -30.11 23.19 23.24
C THR A 282 -31.14 23.60 24.29
N ARG A 283 -32.43 23.29 24.09
CA ARG A 283 -33.54 23.59 25.01
C ARG A 283 -33.73 22.51 26.10
N MET A 284 -33.06 21.38 25.99
CA MET A 284 -33.14 20.27 26.95
C MET A 284 -32.18 20.42 28.14
N ASN A 285 -31.54 21.59 28.29
CA ASN A 285 -30.49 21.87 29.27
C ASN A 285 -29.32 20.85 29.21
N PRO A 286 -28.64 20.71 28.05
CA PRO A 286 -27.50 19.82 27.89
C PRO A 286 -26.26 20.33 28.65
N PRO A 287 -25.26 19.44 28.91
CA PRO A 287 -23.92 19.87 29.32
C PRO A 287 -23.34 20.87 28.32
N TYR A 288 -22.47 21.76 28.81
CA TYR A 288 -21.96 22.89 28.04
C TYR A 288 -21.38 22.50 26.66
N LYS A 289 -20.48 21.50 26.63
CA LYS A 289 -19.85 21.02 25.38
C LYS A 289 -20.90 20.57 24.35
N MET A 290 -21.94 19.84 24.77
CA MET A 290 -23.02 19.41 23.87
C MET A 290 -23.90 20.59 23.44
N ALA A 291 -24.19 21.53 24.34
CA ALA A 291 -24.96 22.74 24.03
C ALA A 291 -24.27 23.56 22.93
N PHE A 292 -22.97 23.79 23.11
CA PHE A 292 -22.12 24.49 22.16
C PHE A 292 -22.12 23.78 20.79
N ASN A 293 -21.81 22.48 20.77
CA ASN A 293 -21.74 21.72 19.53
C ASN A 293 -23.10 21.61 18.82
N ALA A 294 -24.20 21.53 19.56
CA ALA A 294 -25.55 21.56 18.97
C ALA A 294 -25.84 22.92 18.29
N GLN A 295 -25.41 24.03 18.88
CA GLN A 295 -25.56 25.36 18.26
C GLN A 295 -24.72 25.48 16.98
N ILE A 296 -23.46 25.05 17.02
CA ILE A 296 -22.56 25.04 15.85
C ILE A 296 -23.10 24.13 14.74
N SER A 297 -23.57 22.93 15.10
CA SER A 297 -24.11 21.97 14.13
C SER A 297 -25.41 22.49 13.50
N ALA A 298 -26.31 23.09 14.29
CA ALA A 298 -27.53 23.72 13.78
C ALA A 298 -27.27 24.88 12.81
N ALA A 299 -26.17 25.61 13.00
CA ALA A 299 -25.72 26.65 12.08
C ALA A 299 -25.08 26.04 10.81
N SER A 300 -24.35 24.94 10.97
CA SER A 300 -23.67 24.24 9.87
C SER A 300 -24.63 23.55 8.90
N THR A 301 -25.86 23.23 9.33
CA THR A 301 -26.93 22.71 8.46
C THR A 301 -27.56 23.77 7.55
N PHE A 302 -27.06 25.01 7.56
CA PHE A 302 -27.58 26.07 6.70
C PHE A 302 -27.38 25.75 5.21
N THR A 303 -28.48 25.75 4.46
CA THR A 303 -28.53 25.35 3.05
C THR A 303 -28.24 26.51 2.07
N GLY A 304 -28.11 27.74 2.56
CA GLY A 304 -28.09 28.96 1.73
C GLY A 304 -29.42 29.72 1.71
N THR A 305 -30.52 29.06 2.11
CA THR A 305 -31.85 29.67 2.20
C THR A 305 -32.22 29.95 3.66
N GLY A 306 -32.67 31.18 3.96
CA GLY A 306 -33.10 31.60 5.30
C GLY A 306 -32.36 32.85 5.79
N ASP A 307 -32.53 33.19 7.07
CA ASP A 307 -31.93 34.39 7.68
C ASP A 307 -30.49 34.11 8.16
N ALA A 308 -29.56 34.17 7.22
CA ALA A 308 -28.12 33.98 7.47
C ALA A 308 -27.54 35.04 8.41
N ASP A 309 -28.05 36.28 8.37
CA ASP A 309 -27.60 37.37 9.24
C ASP A 309 -27.96 37.12 10.69
N LYS A 310 -29.15 36.57 10.96
CA LYS A 310 -29.52 36.10 12.29
C LYS A 310 -28.57 35.01 12.79
N LEU A 311 -28.26 34.00 11.96
CA LEU A 311 -27.32 32.94 12.34
C LEU A 311 -25.91 33.48 12.62
N LYS A 312 -25.37 34.33 11.74
CA LYS A 312 -24.07 35.00 11.96
C LYS A 312 -24.10 35.87 13.22
N LYS A 313 -25.20 36.55 13.53
CA LYS A 313 -25.37 37.34 14.76
C LYS A 313 -25.38 36.45 16.01
N GLU A 314 -26.03 35.28 15.96
CA GLU A 314 -26.01 34.29 17.03
C GLU A 314 -24.59 33.76 17.27
N LEU A 315 -23.88 33.34 16.21
CA LEU A 315 -22.49 32.88 16.30
C LEU A 315 -21.53 33.98 16.79
N ARG A 316 -21.70 35.24 16.34
CA ARG A 316 -20.92 36.37 16.84
C ARG A 316 -21.16 36.61 18.32
N LYS A 317 -22.39 36.45 18.84
CA LYS A 317 -22.63 36.52 20.29
C LYS A 317 -21.85 35.41 21.02
N MET A 318 -21.79 34.20 20.46
CA MET A 318 -20.98 33.12 21.02
C MET A 318 -19.49 33.48 21.10
N LEU A 319 -18.92 34.19 20.11
CA LEU A 319 -17.52 34.65 20.14
C LEU A 319 -17.20 35.58 21.34
N HIS A 320 -18.20 36.35 21.80
CA HIS A 320 -18.04 37.30 22.91
C HIS A 320 -18.18 36.63 24.29
N ASP A 321 -18.78 35.43 24.36
CA ASP A 321 -18.88 34.69 25.62
C ASP A 321 -17.50 34.14 26.01
N LYS A 322 -17.05 34.48 27.23
CA LYS A 322 -15.76 34.04 27.78
C LYS A 322 -15.66 32.51 27.88
N LYS A 323 -16.80 31.80 28.00
CA LYS A 323 -16.82 30.33 28.05
C LYS A 323 -16.46 29.69 26.71
N ASN A 324 -16.53 30.44 25.61
CA ASN A 324 -16.22 29.96 24.26
C ASN A 324 -14.79 30.26 23.80
N LEU A 325 -13.91 30.75 24.67
CA LEU A 325 -12.54 31.11 24.28
C LEU A 325 -11.81 29.99 23.55
N GLU A 326 -11.95 28.75 24.03
CA GLU A 326 -11.33 27.55 23.44
C GLU A 326 -12.02 27.03 22.17
N PHE A 327 -13.20 27.55 21.84
CA PHE A 327 -14.01 27.10 20.68
C PHE A 327 -14.19 28.18 19.60
N ARG A 328 -13.46 29.29 19.71
CA ARG A 328 -13.55 30.40 18.74
C ARG A 328 -13.17 29.97 17.34
N ASP A 329 -12.21 29.07 17.22
CA ASP A 329 -11.82 28.41 15.97
C ASP A 329 -13.02 27.80 15.24
N GLN A 330 -13.84 27.01 15.94
CA GLN A 330 -15.03 26.34 15.40
C GLN A 330 -16.13 27.34 15.06
N ILE A 331 -16.30 28.39 15.87
CA ILE A 331 -17.29 29.44 15.58
C ILE A 331 -16.92 30.20 14.31
N TYR A 332 -15.65 30.60 14.15
CA TYR A 332 -15.18 31.26 12.93
C TYR A 332 -15.33 30.35 11.70
N PHE A 333 -15.04 29.05 11.84
CA PHE A 333 -15.26 28.08 10.77
C PHE A 333 -16.74 28.01 10.36
N ALA A 334 -17.65 27.94 11.33
CA ALA A 334 -19.09 27.94 11.07
C ALA A 334 -19.59 29.21 10.37
N ILE A 335 -19.08 30.40 10.77
CA ILE A 335 -19.39 31.65 10.08
C ILE A 335 -18.85 31.60 8.64
N GLY A 336 -17.63 31.09 8.44
CA GLY A 336 -17.04 30.89 7.12
C GLY A 336 -17.90 30.00 6.22
N ASN A 337 -18.41 28.87 6.75
CA ASN A 337 -19.30 27.96 6.03
C ASN A 337 -20.58 28.66 5.58
N ILE A 338 -21.20 29.47 6.46
CA ILE A 338 -22.38 30.27 6.11
C ILE A 338 -22.04 31.26 4.99
N SER A 339 -20.96 32.01 5.13
CA SER A 339 -20.53 32.98 4.09
C SER A 339 -20.21 32.30 2.76
N MET A 340 -19.67 31.09 2.77
CA MET A 340 -19.44 30.29 1.57
C MET A 340 -20.76 29.89 0.90
N LYS A 341 -21.77 29.49 1.69
CA LYS A 341 -23.12 29.16 1.19
C LYS A 341 -23.89 30.39 0.68
N GLU A 342 -23.63 31.58 1.22
CA GLU A 342 -24.14 32.86 0.70
C GLU A 342 -23.41 33.31 -0.58
N GLY A 343 -22.37 32.60 -1.03
CA GLY A 343 -21.54 32.99 -2.17
C GLY A 343 -20.50 34.08 -1.86
N ASN A 344 -20.41 34.56 -0.62
CA ASN A 344 -19.41 35.53 -0.19
C ASN A 344 -18.07 34.87 0.13
N LYS A 345 -17.37 34.42 -0.92
CA LYS A 345 -16.07 33.72 -0.82
C LYS A 345 -15.00 34.55 -0.12
N LYS A 346 -14.98 35.88 -0.30
CA LYS A 346 -13.99 36.77 0.33
C LYS A 346 -14.13 36.72 1.85
N GLN A 347 -15.34 36.96 2.35
CA GLN A 347 -15.60 36.89 3.79
C GLN A 347 -15.35 35.47 4.33
N ALA A 348 -15.75 34.43 3.59
CA ALA A 348 -15.50 33.04 4.00
C ALA A 348 -13.99 32.77 4.22
N LYS A 349 -13.13 33.17 3.28
CA LYS A 349 -11.67 33.03 3.41
C LYS A 349 -11.12 33.77 4.64
N GLU A 350 -11.61 34.98 4.92
CA GLU A 350 -11.20 35.73 6.12
C GLU A 350 -11.56 34.98 7.41
N GLU A 351 -12.77 34.44 7.51
CA GLU A 351 -13.23 33.71 8.71
C GLU A 351 -12.54 32.35 8.84
N TYR A 352 -12.31 31.61 7.76
CA TYR A 352 -11.50 30.38 7.81
C TYR A 352 -10.05 30.66 8.20
N THR A 353 -9.48 31.79 7.77
CA THR A 353 -8.11 32.18 8.16
C THR A 353 -8.05 32.47 9.67
N LYS A 354 -9.04 33.17 10.22
CA LYS A 354 -9.17 33.37 11.68
C LYS A 354 -9.37 32.05 12.42
N SER A 355 -10.15 31.14 11.86
CA SER A 355 -10.32 29.80 12.42
C SER A 355 -8.98 29.06 12.49
N ALA A 356 -8.23 28.99 11.39
CA ALA A 356 -6.93 28.35 11.33
C ALA A 356 -5.91 28.98 12.30
N SER A 357 -5.88 30.31 12.42
CA SER A 357 -4.93 31.01 13.29
C SER A 357 -5.23 30.85 14.78
N LEU A 358 -6.50 30.70 15.15
CA LEU A 358 -6.91 30.47 16.54
C LEU A 358 -6.88 28.99 16.97
N SER A 359 -6.75 28.06 16.01
CA SER A 359 -6.70 26.60 16.22
C SER A 359 -5.33 26.12 16.74
N SER A 360 -4.88 26.65 17.88
CA SER A 360 -3.57 26.30 18.47
C SER A 360 -3.58 24.95 19.19
N ALA A 361 -4.62 24.66 19.97
CA ALA A 361 -4.80 23.39 20.67
C ALA A 361 -5.56 22.34 19.84
N ASN A 362 -6.47 22.79 18.99
CA ASN A 362 -7.36 21.95 18.19
C ASN A 362 -6.76 21.66 16.81
N LEU A 363 -5.86 20.67 16.75
CA LEU A 363 -5.16 20.30 15.51
C LEU A 363 -6.11 19.84 14.40
N TYR A 364 -7.21 19.19 14.76
CA TYR A 364 -8.23 18.76 13.80
C TYR A 364 -8.90 19.97 13.13
N GLN A 365 -9.35 20.95 13.91
CA GLN A 365 -9.94 22.16 13.34
C GLN A 365 -8.92 22.96 12.52
N ARG A 366 -7.65 22.99 12.94
CA ARG A 366 -6.58 23.61 12.15
C ARG A 366 -6.45 22.94 10.78
N ALA A 367 -6.36 21.61 10.74
CA ALA A 367 -6.30 20.84 9.52
C ALA A 367 -7.52 21.13 8.63
N LEU A 368 -8.72 21.06 9.20
CA LEU A 368 -9.96 21.29 8.48
C LEU A 368 -10.01 22.70 7.85
N SER A 369 -9.67 23.74 8.61
CA SER A 369 -9.66 25.12 8.14
C SER A 369 -8.61 25.35 7.06
N CYS A 370 -7.41 24.79 7.22
CA CYS A 370 -6.35 24.84 6.21
C CYS A 370 -6.75 24.11 4.93
N LEU A 371 -7.27 22.87 5.01
CA LEU A 371 -7.72 22.12 3.83
C LEU A 371 -8.88 22.82 3.11
N THR A 372 -9.79 23.45 3.86
CA THR A 372 -10.89 24.23 3.28
C THR A 372 -10.36 25.43 2.49
N LEU A 373 -9.42 26.18 3.07
CA LEU A 373 -8.76 27.29 2.38
C LEU A 373 -7.98 26.80 1.16
N ALA A 374 -7.23 25.71 1.31
CA ALA A 374 -6.45 25.12 0.25
C ALA A 374 -7.31 24.74 -0.95
N GLN A 375 -8.48 24.14 -0.71
CA GLN A 375 -9.45 23.81 -1.75
C GLN A 375 -10.01 25.07 -2.43
N ILE A 376 -10.41 26.08 -1.67
CA ILE A 376 -10.92 27.33 -2.26
C ILE A 376 -9.86 27.98 -3.17
N TYR A 377 -8.62 28.05 -2.72
CA TYR A 377 -7.53 28.58 -3.53
C TYR A 377 -7.22 27.70 -4.74
N PHE A 378 -7.34 26.38 -4.61
CA PHE A 378 -7.19 25.45 -5.72
C PHE A 378 -8.26 25.69 -6.79
N ASP A 379 -9.52 25.83 -6.40
CA ASP A 379 -10.65 26.11 -7.30
C ASP A 379 -10.54 27.48 -7.98
N GLU A 380 -9.92 28.46 -7.31
CA GLU A 380 -9.57 29.77 -7.87
C GLU A 380 -8.28 29.73 -8.73
N LEU A 381 -7.71 28.54 -8.97
CA LEU A 381 -6.44 28.31 -9.66
C LEU A 381 -5.26 29.05 -8.99
N SER A 382 -5.38 29.43 -7.73
CA SER A 382 -4.34 30.11 -6.93
C SER A 382 -3.41 29.08 -6.28
N TYR A 383 -2.67 28.35 -7.12
CA TYR A 383 -1.92 27.15 -6.71
C TYR A 383 -0.89 27.39 -5.60
N LYS A 384 -0.23 28.56 -5.56
CA LYS A 384 0.71 28.89 -4.47
C LYS A 384 0.03 29.01 -3.11
N ASN A 385 -1.11 29.69 -3.07
CA ASN A 385 -1.89 29.82 -1.84
C ASN A 385 -2.47 28.45 -1.46
N ALA A 386 -2.97 27.68 -2.43
CA ALA A 386 -3.43 26.32 -2.21
C ALA A 386 -2.32 25.45 -1.58
N GLN A 387 -1.12 25.47 -2.16
CA GLN A 387 0.04 24.73 -1.66
C GLN A 387 0.39 25.13 -0.23
N SER A 388 0.43 26.43 0.07
CA SER A 388 0.76 26.94 1.42
C SER A 388 -0.21 26.45 2.50
N TYR A 389 -1.49 26.35 2.18
CA TYR A 389 -2.50 25.83 3.10
C TYR A 389 -2.51 24.31 3.18
N TYR A 390 -2.24 23.60 2.08
CA TYR A 390 -2.00 22.15 2.11
C TYR A 390 -0.78 21.82 2.98
N ASP A 391 0.34 22.54 2.81
CA ASP A 391 1.55 22.40 3.62
C ASP A 391 1.24 22.57 5.12
N SER A 392 0.51 23.63 5.46
CA SER A 392 0.08 23.90 6.84
C SER A 392 -0.81 22.80 7.43
N ALA A 393 -1.64 22.14 6.61
CA ALA A 393 -2.46 21.01 7.03
C ALA A 393 -1.62 19.74 7.20
N MET A 394 -0.71 19.45 6.28
CA MET A 394 0.17 18.26 6.30
C MET A 394 1.07 18.21 7.53
N VAL A 395 1.40 19.37 8.12
CA VAL A 395 2.16 19.44 9.39
C VAL A 395 1.41 18.83 10.59
N VAL A 396 0.07 18.81 10.56
CA VAL A 396 -0.75 18.45 11.73
C VAL A 396 -1.62 17.21 11.55
N ILE A 397 -1.77 16.68 10.33
CA ILE A 397 -2.53 15.46 10.04
C ILE A 397 -1.61 14.24 9.97
N ASP A 398 -2.16 13.06 10.30
CA ASP A 398 -1.48 11.76 10.19
C ASP A 398 -2.22 10.83 9.21
N GLU A 399 -1.68 9.63 8.99
CA GLU A 399 -2.25 8.61 8.09
C GLU A 399 -3.67 8.15 8.48
N LYS A 400 -4.10 8.39 9.74
CA LYS A 400 -5.46 8.06 10.20
C LYS A 400 -6.46 9.17 9.88
N TYR A 401 -6.00 10.33 9.40
CA TYR A 401 -6.88 11.42 9.01
C TYR A 401 -7.72 11.01 7.78
N PRO A 402 -9.04 11.32 7.75
CA PRO A 402 -9.90 10.95 6.62
C PRO A 402 -9.36 11.46 5.27
N ASN A 403 -9.32 10.58 4.27
CA ASN A 403 -8.79 10.86 2.91
C ASN A 403 -7.31 11.29 2.85
N TYR A 404 -6.48 10.94 3.84
CA TYR A 404 -5.07 11.31 3.91
C TYR A 404 -4.33 11.15 2.57
N GLN A 405 -4.42 9.98 1.91
CA GLN A 405 -3.70 9.72 0.66
C GLN A 405 -4.03 10.74 -0.44
N LYS A 406 -5.31 11.07 -0.62
CA LYS A 406 -5.73 12.04 -1.64
C LYS A 406 -5.21 13.44 -1.34
N ILE A 407 -5.16 13.81 -0.05
CA ILE A 407 -4.65 15.09 0.43
C ILE A 407 -3.13 15.16 0.18
N ALA A 408 -2.40 14.10 0.52
CA ALA A 408 -0.97 13.99 0.31
C ALA A 408 -0.60 14.07 -1.18
N ASP A 409 -1.26 13.30 -2.04
CA ASP A 409 -1.04 13.33 -3.48
C ASP A 409 -1.23 14.75 -4.05
N ARG A 410 -2.30 15.45 -3.61
CA ARG A 410 -2.58 16.84 -4.01
C ARG A 410 -1.50 17.81 -3.54
N TYR A 411 -1.04 17.66 -2.30
CA TYR A 411 0.06 18.45 -1.75
C TYR A 411 1.35 18.27 -2.56
N HIS A 412 1.72 17.03 -2.90
CA HIS A 412 2.93 16.75 -3.66
C HIS A 412 2.86 17.32 -5.09
N SER A 413 1.73 17.13 -5.77
CA SER A 413 1.48 17.75 -7.08
C SER A 413 1.60 19.27 -7.05
N LEU A 414 0.97 19.90 -6.07
CA LEU A 414 1.03 21.36 -5.90
C LEU A 414 2.44 21.83 -5.59
N THR A 415 3.18 21.08 -4.77
CA THR A 415 4.57 21.42 -4.41
C THR A 415 5.48 21.38 -5.63
N ARG A 416 5.44 20.29 -6.44
CA ARG A 416 6.20 20.21 -7.70
C ARG A 416 5.89 21.38 -8.64
N LEU A 417 4.60 21.74 -8.77
CA LEU A 417 4.20 22.88 -9.58
C LEU A 417 4.78 24.19 -9.02
N THR A 418 4.58 24.46 -7.73
CA THR A 418 5.01 25.71 -7.13
C THR A 418 6.52 25.85 -7.11
N ASP A 419 7.28 24.77 -6.96
CA ASP A 419 8.75 24.80 -7.00
C ASP A 419 9.26 25.27 -8.36
N ASN A 420 8.66 24.80 -9.46
CA ASN A 420 8.97 25.28 -10.80
C ASN A 420 8.58 26.76 -10.97
N ILE A 421 7.39 27.18 -10.50
CA ILE A 421 6.97 28.58 -10.56
C ILE A 421 7.92 29.48 -9.76
N TYR A 422 8.28 29.09 -8.54
CA TYR A 422 9.21 29.83 -7.69
C TYR A 422 10.62 29.85 -8.28
N THR A 423 11.05 28.80 -8.98
CA THR A 423 12.32 28.79 -9.71
C THR A 423 12.34 29.86 -10.78
N VAL A 424 11.30 29.96 -11.61
CA VAL A 424 11.19 31.02 -12.63
C VAL A 424 11.23 32.40 -11.99
N GLU A 425 10.40 32.65 -10.97
CA GLU A 425 10.32 33.97 -10.31
C GLU A 425 11.62 34.37 -9.61
N ARG A 426 12.29 33.41 -8.96
CA ARG A 426 13.56 33.62 -8.29
C ARG A 426 14.63 33.97 -9.30
N GLU A 427 14.79 33.15 -10.34
CA GLU A 427 15.82 33.38 -11.36
C GLU A 427 15.56 34.68 -12.13
N ASP A 428 14.30 35.00 -12.48
CA ASP A 428 13.93 36.30 -13.08
C ASP A 428 14.32 37.48 -12.18
N SER A 429 14.09 37.34 -10.87
CA SER A 429 14.48 38.37 -9.89
C SER A 429 16.00 38.49 -9.78
N LEU A 430 16.74 37.38 -9.71
CA LEU A 430 18.19 37.35 -9.65
C LEU A 430 18.82 37.96 -10.91
N GLN A 431 18.32 37.61 -12.09
CA GLN A 431 18.77 38.18 -13.36
C GLN A 431 18.49 39.67 -13.44
N ARG A 432 17.31 40.13 -13.00
CA ARG A 432 16.99 41.56 -12.96
C ARG A 432 17.96 42.34 -12.06
N ILE A 433 18.33 41.78 -10.91
CA ILE A 433 19.31 42.40 -10.00
C ILE A 433 20.71 42.34 -10.59
N ALA A 434 21.10 41.24 -11.22
CA ALA A 434 22.40 41.07 -11.85
C ALA A 434 22.64 42.07 -13.01
N LYS A 435 21.57 42.42 -13.74
CA LYS A 435 21.59 43.44 -14.82
C LYS A 435 21.78 44.88 -14.33
N LEU A 436 21.58 45.16 -13.04
CA LEU A 436 21.89 46.49 -12.49
C LEU A 436 23.40 46.72 -12.50
N ASP A 437 23.82 47.96 -12.72
CA ASP A 437 25.20 48.35 -12.49
C ASP A 437 25.57 48.13 -11.02
N GLU A 438 26.86 47.90 -10.77
CA GLU A 438 27.34 47.50 -9.45
C GLU A 438 26.98 48.50 -8.35
N SER A 439 26.98 49.80 -8.64
CA SER A 439 26.65 50.85 -7.67
C SER A 439 25.17 50.79 -7.27
N THR A 440 24.27 50.72 -8.24
CA THR A 440 22.82 50.60 -7.99
C THR A 440 22.49 49.29 -7.28
N ARG A 441 23.10 48.19 -7.70
CA ARG A 441 22.95 46.88 -7.06
C ARG A 441 23.37 46.90 -5.59
N ASN A 442 24.54 47.46 -5.29
CA ASN A 442 25.04 47.56 -3.93
C ASN A 442 24.17 48.47 -3.04
N THR A 443 23.60 49.54 -3.62
CA THR A 443 22.66 50.41 -2.92
C THR A 443 21.39 49.65 -2.50
N LEU A 444 20.81 48.86 -3.41
CA LEU A 444 19.65 48.03 -3.13
C LEU A 444 19.95 46.97 -2.05
N ILE A 445 21.10 46.31 -2.13
CA ILE A 445 21.54 45.32 -1.13
C ILE A 445 21.71 45.99 0.25
N ASN A 446 22.31 47.19 0.31
CA ASN A 446 22.44 47.93 1.57
C ASN A 446 21.07 48.28 2.17
N GLN A 447 20.06 48.59 1.35
CA GLN A 447 18.69 48.79 1.84
C GLN A 447 18.10 47.52 2.44
N TRP A 448 18.31 46.35 1.82
CA TRP A 448 17.84 45.08 2.37
C TRP A 448 18.57 44.69 3.66
N ILE A 449 19.87 44.95 3.76
CA ILE A 449 20.64 44.78 5.00
C ILE A 449 20.05 45.67 6.11
N ALA A 450 19.77 46.95 5.81
CA ALA A 450 19.15 47.85 6.77
C ALA A 450 17.77 47.36 7.23
N GLN A 451 16.93 46.88 6.30
CA GLN A 451 15.63 46.28 6.61
C GLN A 451 15.76 45.00 7.45
N ALA A 452 16.74 44.14 7.16
CA ALA A 452 17.00 42.93 7.93
C ALA A 452 17.41 43.26 9.37
N ILE A 453 18.30 44.25 9.55
CA ILE A 453 18.71 44.75 10.86
C ILE A 453 17.52 45.35 11.62
N GLU A 454 16.69 46.15 10.96
CA GLU A 454 15.49 46.75 11.57
C GLU A 454 14.48 45.68 11.99
N LYS A 455 14.24 44.68 11.13
CA LYS A 455 13.32 43.57 11.43
C LYS A 455 13.82 42.72 12.60
N GLU A 456 15.13 42.45 12.68
CA GLU A 456 15.74 41.78 13.83
C GLU A 456 15.61 42.62 15.12
N ALA A 457 15.85 43.94 15.03
CA ALA A 457 15.68 44.83 16.17
C ALA A 457 14.22 44.91 16.64
N LYS A 458 13.27 44.92 15.70
CA LYS A 458 11.83 44.94 16.00
C LYS A 458 11.36 43.63 16.62
N THR A 459 11.76 42.48 16.06
CA THR A 459 11.45 41.16 16.64
C THR A 459 12.04 41.02 18.05
N LYS A 460 13.31 41.43 18.27
CA LYS A 460 13.90 41.48 19.61
C LYS A 460 13.14 42.40 20.57
N LYS A 461 12.64 43.55 20.09
CA LYS A 461 11.83 44.48 20.88
C LYS A 461 10.45 43.91 21.21
N ASP A 462 9.81 43.24 20.25
CA ASP A 462 8.50 42.60 20.42
C ASP A 462 8.61 41.39 21.37
N GLU A 463 9.67 40.60 21.26
CA GLU A 463 10.02 39.52 22.20
C GLU A 463 10.29 40.07 23.60
N ALA A 464 11.08 41.15 23.73
CA ALA A 464 11.31 41.82 25.01
C ALA A 464 10.02 42.41 25.62
N THR A 465 9.12 42.93 24.77
CA THR A 465 7.81 43.46 25.20
C THR A 465 6.86 42.32 25.61
N GLN A 466 6.87 41.19 24.90
CA GLN A 466 6.15 39.97 25.28
C GLN A 466 6.66 39.40 26.60
N LEU A 467 7.98 39.35 26.80
CA LEU A 467 8.61 38.93 28.05
C LEU A 467 8.26 39.88 29.20
N SER A 468 8.27 41.19 28.96
CA SER A 468 7.87 42.23 29.94
C SER A 468 6.38 42.11 30.34
N ASN A 469 5.49 41.94 29.35
CA ASN A 469 4.07 41.68 29.59
C ASN A 469 3.86 40.34 30.33
N GLN A 470 4.67 39.31 30.06
CA GLN A 470 4.64 38.05 30.80
C GLN A 470 5.13 38.19 32.26
N SER A 471 6.15 39.00 32.53
CA SER A 471 6.57 39.31 33.91
C SER A 471 5.50 40.10 34.69
N TYR A 472 4.73 40.96 34.01
CA TYR A 472 3.59 41.66 34.59
C TYR A 472 2.44 40.69 34.94
N PHE A 473 2.18 39.67 34.10
CA PHE A 473 1.22 38.59 34.39
C PHE A 473 1.71 37.61 35.48
N ARG A 474 3.01 37.26 35.52
CA ARG A 474 3.60 36.44 36.61
C ARG A 474 3.54 37.13 37.97
N SER A 475 3.70 38.46 38.01
CA SER A 475 3.63 39.25 39.25
C SER A 475 2.22 39.27 39.85
N ASN A 476 1.18 39.06 39.04
CA ASN A 476 -0.22 39.08 39.48
C ASN A 476 -0.73 37.70 39.92
N ASP A 477 -0.22 36.59 39.35
CA ASP A 477 -0.58 35.22 39.76
C ASP A 477 0.18 34.75 41.02
N SER A 478 1.30 35.41 41.36
CA SER A 478 2.07 35.15 42.60
C SER A 478 1.33 35.56 43.89
N ARG A 479 0.14 36.17 43.79
CA ARG A 479 -0.68 36.61 44.93
C ARG A 479 -1.78 35.64 45.36
N PHE A 480 -1.99 34.51 44.67
CA PHE A 480 -3.14 33.63 44.93
C PHE A 480 -2.84 32.15 45.23
N GLY A 481 -1.61 31.79 45.58
CA GLY A 481 -1.31 30.38 45.88
C GLY A 481 -0.10 30.15 46.79
N LEU A 482 -0.22 30.48 48.08
CA LEU A 482 0.68 29.96 49.11
C LEU A 482 -0.09 29.50 50.34
N SER A 483 -0.40 28.20 50.39
CA SER A 483 -0.48 27.45 51.64
C SER A 483 -0.28 25.95 51.40
N LYS A 484 0.96 25.47 51.51
CA LYS A 484 1.36 24.46 52.51
C LYS A 484 2.78 23.98 52.23
N GLN A 485 3.52 24.01 53.32
CA GLN A 485 4.87 23.54 53.54
C GLN A 485 4.88 22.01 53.61
N GLN A 486 5.73 21.34 52.82
CA GLN A 486 6.41 20.12 53.26
C GLN A 486 7.67 19.86 52.44
N GLU A 487 8.79 19.74 53.16
CA GLU A 487 10.12 19.40 52.66
C GLU A 487 10.21 17.96 52.16
N GLY A 488 11.02 17.77 51.13
CA GLY A 488 11.41 16.49 50.56
C GLY A 488 12.00 16.67 49.18
N ALA A 489 13.27 17.08 49.10
CA ALA A 489 14.00 17.31 47.86
C ALA A 489 14.26 16.00 47.10
N GLY A 490 13.30 15.56 46.29
CA GLY A 490 13.48 14.54 45.26
C GLY A 490 13.80 15.18 43.90
N TRP A 491 14.63 14.52 43.09
CA TRP A 491 14.98 14.93 41.73
C TRP A 491 13.74 15.32 40.92
N TYR A 492 13.82 16.42 40.15
CA TYR A 492 12.72 17.12 39.47
C TYR A 492 11.70 16.19 38.76
N PHE A 493 12.16 15.07 38.18
CA PHE A 493 11.31 14.15 37.43
C PHE A 493 10.54 13.13 38.27
N TYR A 494 10.79 13.04 39.58
CA TYR A 494 10.07 12.13 40.48
C TYR A 494 8.85 12.75 41.15
N ASN A 495 8.61 14.04 40.92
CA ASN A 495 7.38 14.70 41.36
C ASN A 495 6.41 14.80 40.15
N PRO A 496 5.34 13.99 40.10
CA PRO A 496 4.41 13.97 38.97
C PRO A 496 3.76 15.33 38.72
N THR A 497 3.57 16.14 39.77
CA THR A 497 3.02 17.50 39.69
C THR A 497 4.01 18.44 39.01
N THR A 498 5.30 18.37 39.38
CA THR A 498 6.35 19.19 38.76
C THR A 498 6.63 18.76 37.31
N VAL A 499 6.56 17.47 37.00
CA VAL A 499 6.65 16.97 35.62
C VAL A 499 5.45 17.41 34.79
N ALA A 500 4.24 17.39 35.34
CA ALA A 500 3.04 17.89 34.67
C ALA A 500 3.15 19.40 34.38
N TYR A 501 3.59 20.20 35.35
CA TYR A 501 3.86 21.62 35.14
C TYR A 501 5.00 21.86 34.13
N GLY A 502 6.09 21.10 34.22
CA GLY A 502 7.21 21.17 33.28
C GLY A 502 6.83 20.79 31.86
N LYS A 503 5.95 19.81 31.70
CA LYS A 503 5.39 19.39 30.41
C LYS A 503 4.49 20.47 29.82
N VAL A 504 3.60 21.06 30.62
CA VAL A 504 2.76 22.18 30.18
C VAL A 504 3.62 23.38 29.79
N GLU A 505 4.65 23.70 30.58
CA GLU A 505 5.57 24.81 30.27
C GLU A 505 6.43 24.53 29.03
N PHE A 506 6.86 23.29 28.83
CA PHE A 506 7.57 22.85 27.64
C PHE A 506 6.69 22.94 26.39
N GLU A 507 5.46 22.42 26.44
CA GLU A 507 4.50 22.52 25.35
C GLU A 507 4.08 23.98 25.10
N ARG A 508 4.08 24.84 26.12
CA ARG A 508 3.81 26.27 25.99
C ARG A 508 4.95 27.02 25.30
N LEU A 509 6.20 26.69 25.62
CA LEU A 509 7.39 27.35 25.05
C LEU A 509 7.75 26.81 23.67
N TRP A 510 7.57 25.51 23.44
CA TRP A 510 8.05 24.82 22.26
C TRP A 510 6.94 24.17 21.43
N GLY A 511 5.67 24.19 21.86
CA GLY A 511 4.61 23.43 21.21
C GLY A 511 4.77 21.92 21.40
N LYS A 512 3.91 21.13 20.73
CA LYS A 512 4.07 19.67 20.66
C LYS A 512 5.19 19.33 19.67
N ARG A 513 6.39 19.09 20.19
CA ARG A 513 7.57 18.71 19.39
C ARG A 513 7.63 17.19 19.22
N LYS A 514 7.94 16.74 18.01
CA LYS A 514 8.19 15.33 17.72
C LYS A 514 9.51 14.91 18.39
N LEU A 515 9.60 13.65 18.84
CA LEU A 515 10.84 13.12 19.41
C LEU A 515 11.79 12.78 18.26
N GLU A 516 12.66 13.73 17.93
CA GLU A 516 13.60 13.65 16.83
C GLU A 516 14.82 14.55 17.11
N ASP A 517 15.94 14.27 16.45
CA ASP A 517 17.15 15.06 16.66
C ASP A 517 16.96 16.52 16.19
N GLY A 518 17.57 17.45 16.92
CA GLY A 518 17.43 18.88 16.65
C GLY A 518 16.04 19.48 16.93
N TRP A 519 15.18 18.82 17.71
CA TRP A 519 13.79 19.24 18.00
C TRP A 519 13.60 20.68 18.54
N ARG A 520 14.67 21.32 19.02
CA ARG A 520 14.66 22.72 19.53
C ARG A 520 14.70 23.79 18.42
N ARG A 521 14.90 23.43 17.14
CA ARG A 521 15.02 24.41 16.03
C ARG A 521 13.64 24.70 15.42
N ALA A 522 13.26 25.99 15.35
CA ALA A 522 11.96 26.44 14.85
C ALA A 522 11.84 26.39 13.30
N ASP A 523 12.96 26.56 12.60
CA ASP A 523 13.08 26.39 11.15
C ASP A 523 14.01 25.21 10.84
N LYS A 524 13.43 24.11 10.37
CA LYS A 524 14.17 22.96 9.84
C LYS A 524 14.43 23.05 8.33
N ARG A 525 13.97 24.12 7.65
CA ARG A 525 14.26 24.36 6.23
C ARG A 525 15.76 24.49 5.93
N ASN A 526 16.58 24.89 6.92
CA ASN A 526 18.04 24.90 6.79
C ASN A 526 18.70 23.54 7.13
N ALA A 527 17.95 22.54 7.60
CA ALA A 527 18.46 21.19 7.86
C ALA A 527 18.25 20.25 6.66
N VAL A 528 17.39 20.61 5.69
CA VAL A 528 17.35 19.91 4.40
C VAL A 528 18.69 20.09 3.66
N GLU A 529 19.42 21.19 3.87
CA GLU A 529 20.79 21.37 3.36
C GLU A 529 21.85 20.51 4.07
N ASP A 530 21.59 20.01 5.28
CA ASP A 530 22.55 19.14 6.00
C ASP A 530 22.28 17.65 5.71
N VAL A 531 21.06 17.29 5.26
CA VAL A 531 20.74 15.92 4.81
C VAL A 531 20.97 15.75 3.31
N THR A 532 20.82 16.82 2.51
CA THR A 532 21.20 16.78 1.08
C THR A 532 22.71 16.92 0.84
N ALA A 533 23.49 17.32 1.85
CA ALA A 533 24.95 17.34 1.79
C ALA A 533 25.61 15.95 1.97
N GLU A 534 24.89 14.92 2.41
CA GLU A 534 25.42 13.55 2.51
C GLU A 534 25.02 12.64 1.33
N SER A 535 24.20 13.12 0.40
CA SER A 535 23.75 12.37 -0.79
C SER A 535 24.36 12.84 -2.11
N GLU A 536 25.24 13.85 -2.12
CA GLU A 536 26.00 14.28 -3.31
C GLU A 536 27.46 13.77 -3.35
N ASP A 537 27.86 12.83 -2.48
CA ASP A 537 29.22 12.29 -2.49
C ASP A 537 29.38 11.07 -3.43
N SER A 538 28.99 11.23 -4.70
CA SER A 538 29.41 10.30 -5.77
C SER A 538 29.41 10.88 -7.20
N VAL A 539 29.74 12.16 -7.36
CA VAL A 539 30.33 12.66 -8.61
C VAL A 539 31.73 13.15 -8.30
N LYS A 540 32.74 12.33 -8.61
CA LYS A 540 34.14 12.78 -8.61
C LYS A 540 34.36 13.76 -9.76
N GLY A 541 34.18 15.04 -9.45
CA GLY A 541 34.90 16.16 -10.05
C GLY A 541 35.46 17.00 -8.91
N ASN A 542 36.76 17.26 -8.91
CA ASN A 542 37.40 18.17 -7.96
C ASN A 542 36.88 19.61 -8.16
N GLU A 543 35.73 19.96 -7.56
CA GLU A 543 35.33 21.35 -7.36
C GLU A 543 35.29 21.68 -5.86
N PRO A 544 35.81 22.84 -5.45
CA PRO A 544 35.85 23.23 -4.04
C PRO A 544 34.42 23.49 -3.53
N VAL A 545 34.04 22.83 -2.44
CA VAL A 545 32.78 23.09 -1.72
C VAL A 545 32.79 24.54 -1.22
N VAL A 546 32.08 25.43 -1.92
CA VAL A 546 31.93 26.83 -1.53
C VAL A 546 30.98 26.88 -0.32
N LYS A 547 31.50 27.29 0.85
CA LYS A 547 30.67 27.50 2.05
C LYS A 547 29.58 28.53 1.76
N LYS A 548 28.31 28.13 1.88
CA LYS A 548 27.15 29.01 1.74
C LYS A 548 27.17 30.10 2.82
N ILE A 549 27.08 31.36 2.42
CA ILE A 549 27.07 32.49 3.34
C ILE A 549 25.66 32.62 3.92
N THR A 550 25.54 32.61 5.25
CA THR A 550 24.24 32.67 5.96
C THR A 550 24.00 33.98 6.69
N ASP A 551 24.99 34.86 6.79
CA ASP A 551 24.87 36.13 7.51
C ASP A 551 24.10 37.16 6.67
N THR A 552 22.82 37.39 7.02
CA THR A 552 21.94 38.35 6.34
C THR A 552 22.37 39.81 6.50
N LYS A 553 23.44 40.10 7.27
CA LYS A 553 24.02 41.45 7.39
C LYS A 553 25.20 41.66 6.46
N SER A 554 25.71 40.59 5.85
CA SER A 554 26.79 40.65 4.86
C SER A 554 26.21 40.91 3.47
N ARG A 555 26.92 41.70 2.66
CA ARG A 555 26.60 41.85 1.22
C ARG A 555 26.75 40.52 0.49
N ASP A 556 27.72 39.71 0.88
CA ASP A 556 28.03 38.44 0.22
C ASP A 556 26.85 37.45 0.28
N PHE A 557 26.03 37.55 1.33
CA PHE A 557 24.79 36.77 1.45
C PHE A 557 23.83 37.03 0.28
N TYR A 558 23.71 38.28 -0.14
CA TYR A 558 22.79 38.71 -1.20
C TYR A 558 23.39 38.57 -2.60
N THR A 559 24.73 38.51 -2.73
CA THR A 559 25.43 38.41 -4.02
C THR A 559 25.82 36.99 -4.42
N GLN A 560 25.94 36.04 -3.48
CA GLN A 560 26.42 34.67 -3.73
C GLN A 560 25.65 33.88 -4.80
N ASN A 561 24.38 34.22 -5.06
CA ASN A 561 23.53 33.54 -6.05
C ASN A 561 23.25 34.41 -7.30
N LEU A 562 23.84 35.60 -7.41
CA LEU A 562 23.54 36.49 -8.53
C LEU A 562 24.30 36.05 -9.79
N PRO A 563 23.62 35.86 -10.93
CA PRO A 563 24.26 35.50 -12.19
C PRO A 563 24.92 36.72 -12.84
N VAL A 564 26.02 37.19 -12.27
CA VAL A 564 26.72 38.44 -12.66
C VAL A 564 27.68 38.29 -13.85
N ASN A 565 27.83 37.08 -14.39
CA ASN A 565 28.65 36.80 -15.57
C ASN A 565 27.91 35.86 -16.53
N ASP A 566 28.38 35.78 -17.78
CA ASP A 566 27.71 35.04 -18.86
C ASP A 566 27.53 33.55 -18.57
N SER A 567 28.50 32.93 -17.88
CA SER A 567 28.43 31.51 -17.49
C SER A 567 27.31 31.25 -16.49
N LEU A 568 27.25 32.05 -15.41
CA LEU A 568 26.20 31.95 -14.40
C LEU A 568 24.83 32.34 -14.96
N LEU A 569 24.79 33.30 -15.90
CA LEU A 569 23.57 33.70 -16.59
C LEU A 569 23.03 32.57 -17.48
N THR A 570 23.91 31.83 -18.15
CA THR A 570 23.54 30.64 -18.94
C THR A 570 22.94 29.54 -18.06
N ILE A 571 23.50 29.31 -16.87
CA ILE A 571 22.95 28.36 -15.88
C ILE A 571 21.56 28.83 -15.42
N SER A 572 21.42 30.11 -15.08
CA SER A 572 20.14 30.70 -14.68
C SER A 572 19.07 30.57 -15.77
N HIS A 573 19.40 30.87 -17.03
CA HIS A 573 18.51 30.65 -18.17
C HIS A 573 18.14 29.18 -18.36
N THR A 574 19.06 28.25 -18.10
CA THR A 574 18.78 26.81 -18.16
C THR A 574 17.76 26.38 -17.11
N LYS A 575 17.88 26.90 -15.87
CA LYS A 575 16.88 26.66 -14.82
C LYS A 575 15.50 27.18 -15.22
N ILE A 576 15.41 28.38 -15.80
CA ILE A 576 14.14 28.95 -16.27
C ILE A 576 13.55 28.09 -17.40
N LYS A 577 14.35 27.67 -18.38
CA LYS A 577 13.88 26.81 -19.49
C LYS A 577 13.24 25.52 -18.98
N ASN A 578 13.96 24.81 -18.10
CA ASN A 578 13.48 23.55 -17.52
C ASN A 578 12.22 23.78 -16.69
N ALA A 579 12.21 24.83 -15.85
CA ALA A 579 11.08 25.12 -14.98
C ALA A 579 9.81 25.50 -15.75
N LEU A 580 9.90 26.31 -16.81
CA LEU A 580 8.76 26.65 -17.66
C LEU A 580 8.21 25.42 -18.41
N PHE A 581 9.10 24.59 -18.97
CA PHE A 581 8.69 23.35 -19.64
C PHE A 581 7.97 22.40 -18.68
N ASN A 582 8.55 22.16 -17.50
CA ASN A 582 7.99 21.30 -16.48
C ASN A 582 6.67 21.84 -15.92
N ALA A 583 6.60 23.14 -15.64
CA ALA A 583 5.35 23.76 -15.21
C ALA A 583 4.24 23.58 -16.26
N GLY A 584 4.54 23.78 -17.54
CA GLY A 584 3.62 23.55 -18.65
C GLY A 584 3.05 22.12 -18.68
N ARG A 585 3.94 21.12 -18.53
CA ARG A 585 3.54 19.71 -18.47
C ARG A 585 2.72 19.37 -17.23
N ILE A 586 3.11 19.88 -16.07
CA ILE A 586 2.40 19.65 -14.80
C ILE A 586 1.00 20.28 -14.86
N PHE A 587 0.86 21.51 -15.35
CA PHE A 587 -0.45 22.15 -15.60
C PHE A 587 -1.34 21.29 -16.48
N LYS A 588 -0.80 20.76 -17.60
CA LYS A 588 -1.54 19.90 -18.53
C LYS A 588 -1.97 18.58 -17.91
N THR A 589 -1.04 17.86 -17.28
CA THR A 589 -1.21 16.44 -16.93
C THR A 589 -1.84 16.23 -15.56
N GLU A 590 -1.46 17.03 -14.57
CA GLU A 590 -1.91 16.83 -13.18
C GLU A 590 -3.12 17.71 -12.83
N PHE A 591 -3.22 18.89 -13.45
CA PHE A 591 -4.26 19.89 -13.15
C PHE A 591 -5.28 20.09 -14.27
N SER A 592 -4.99 19.61 -15.49
CA SER A 592 -5.79 19.90 -16.69
C SER A 592 -6.04 21.39 -16.91
N ASP A 593 -5.13 22.25 -16.45
CA ASP A 593 -5.15 23.70 -16.63
C ASP A 593 -4.49 24.05 -17.97
N PHE A 594 -5.19 23.72 -19.06
CA PHE A 594 -4.68 23.89 -20.42
C PHE A 594 -4.28 25.33 -20.76
N PRO A 595 -5.03 26.39 -20.33
CA PRO A 595 -4.60 27.76 -20.53
C PRO A 595 -3.23 28.05 -19.93
N ARG A 596 -3.01 27.74 -18.64
CA ARG A 596 -1.70 28.00 -18.01
C ARG A 596 -0.59 27.10 -18.53
N ALA A 597 -0.93 25.87 -18.92
CA ALA A 597 0.02 25.00 -19.61
C ALA A 597 0.53 25.64 -20.91
N SER A 598 -0.39 26.19 -21.71
CA SER A 598 -0.05 26.88 -22.95
C SER A 598 0.74 28.17 -22.68
N GLU A 599 0.35 28.99 -21.70
CA GLU A 599 1.07 30.21 -21.34
C GLU A 599 2.53 29.93 -20.94
N ALA A 600 2.78 28.90 -20.12
CA ALA A 600 4.13 28.53 -19.69
C ALA A 600 5.03 28.08 -20.86
N LEU A 601 4.48 27.28 -21.79
CA LEU A 601 5.20 26.80 -22.97
C LEU A 601 5.38 27.89 -24.04
N GLU A 602 4.41 28.79 -24.19
CA GLU A 602 4.56 29.98 -25.05
C GLU A 602 5.63 30.93 -24.48
N ASP A 603 5.66 31.13 -23.17
CA ASP A 603 6.69 31.94 -22.51
C ASP A 603 8.09 31.33 -22.69
N LEU A 604 8.22 30.01 -22.54
CA LEU A 604 9.46 29.28 -22.84
C LEU A 604 9.96 29.59 -24.26
N ASN A 605 9.10 29.38 -25.26
CA ASN A 605 9.47 29.53 -26.67
C ASN A 605 9.69 31.00 -27.08
N LYS A 606 8.97 31.93 -26.45
CA LYS A 606 9.14 33.36 -26.67
C LYS A 606 10.46 33.88 -26.10
N ARG A 607 10.82 33.44 -24.88
CA ARG A 607 12.07 33.85 -24.22
C ARG A 607 13.29 33.15 -24.83
N TYR A 608 13.13 31.92 -25.30
CA TYR A 608 14.21 31.08 -25.80
C TYR A 608 13.82 30.37 -27.10
N PRO A 609 13.85 31.06 -28.27
CA PRO A 609 13.45 30.45 -29.56
C PRO A 609 14.27 29.20 -29.93
N ASP A 610 15.57 29.20 -29.62
CA ASP A 610 16.51 28.11 -29.88
C ASP A 610 16.77 27.28 -28.61
N ASN A 611 15.71 26.69 -28.05
CA ASN A 611 15.82 25.83 -26.87
C ASN A 611 15.77 24.35 -27.22
N ALA A 612 16.37 23.51 -26.38
CA ALA A 612 16.40 22.05 -26.59
C ALA A 612 15.00 21.41 -26.59
N PHE A 613 14.01 22.08 -26.00
CA PHE A 613 12.62 21.64 -25.95
C PHE A 613 11.77 22.21 -27.09
N SER A 614 12.29 23.02 -28.04
CA SER A 614 11.45 23.73 -29.03
C SER A 614 10.52 22.80 -29.82
N LEU A 615 11.01 21.64 -30.27
CA LEU A 615 10.18 20.66 -30.99
C LEU A 615 9.10 20.05 -30.09
N ALA A 616 9.47 19.62 -28.88
CA ALA A 616 8.56 19.04 -27.91
C ALA A 616 7.50 20.06 -27.43
N SER A 617 7.91 21.30 -27.17
CA SER A 617 7.04 22.39 -26.73
C SER A 617 6.06 22.82 -27.82
N TYR A 618 6.48 22.91 -29.09
CA TYR A 618 5.55 23.19 -30.20
C TYR A 618 4.53 22.08 -30.36
N PHE A 619 4.94 20.82 -30.22
CA PHE A 619 4.00 19.71 -30.30
C PHE A 619 3.01 19.71 -29.13
N GLU A 620 3.50 19.95 -27.92
CA GLU A 620 2.66 20.12 -26.73
C GLU A 620 1.66 21.27 -26.88
N LEU A 621 2.08 22.40 -27.46
CA LEU A 621 1.22 23.54 -27.78
C LEU A 621 0.17 23.19 -28.85
N TYR A 622 0.54 22.45 -29.91
CA TYR A 622 -0.42 21.91 -30.88
C TYR A 622 -1.50 21.05 -30.20
N ASP A 623 -1.11 20.10 -29.34
CA ASP A 623 -2.05 19.21 -28.61
C ASP A 623 -2.93 20.02 -27.64
N LEU A 624 -2.35 20.97 -26.90
CA LEU A 624 -3.07 21.86 -25.98
C LEU A 624 -4.12 22.72 -26.72
N TYR A 625 -3.73 23.36 -27.83
CA TYR A 625 -4.66 24.19 -28.59
C TYR A 625 -5.73 23.38 -29.31
N THR A 626 -5.42 22.16 -29.73
CA THR A 626 -6.43 21.21 -30.23
C THR A 626 -7.45 20.89 -29.14
N LYS A 627 -7.01 20.58 -27.91
CA LYS A 627 -7.90 20.29 -26.76
C LYS A 627 -8.73 21.48 -26.32
N MET A 628 -8.23 22.70 -26.51
CA MET A 628 -8.96 23.94 -26.25
C MET A 628 -9.85 24.38 -27.42
N ASN A 629 -9.98 23.57 -28.48
CA ASN A 629 -10.72 23.89 -29.71
C ASN A 629 -10.27 25.19 -30.39
N ASN A 630 -8.99 25.55 -30.26
CA ASN A 630 -8.39 26.68 -30.96
C ASN A 630 -7.58 26.19 -32.16
N GLN A 631 -8.28 25.96 -33.27
CA GLN A 631 -7.70 25.39 -34.49
C GLN A 631 -6.63 26.30 -35.10
N GLU A 632 -6.81 27.62 -35.07
CA GLU A 632 -5.86 28.59 -35.63
C GLU A 632 -4.47 28.45 -34.98
N LYS A 633 -4.41 28.45 -33.63
CA LYS A 633 -3.14 28.27 -32.92
C LYS A 633 -2.60 26.85 -33.06
N ALA A 634 -3.46 25.83 -33.10
CA ALA A 634 -3.02 24.46 -33.35
C ALA A 634 -2.32 24.36 -34.72
N ASP A 635 -2.92 24.91 -35.78
CA ASP A 635 -2.35 24.91 -37.12
C ASP A 635 -1.06 25.73 -37.20
N TYR A 636 -0.97 26.84 -36.46
CA TYR A 636 0.27 27.61 -36.33
C TYR A 636 1.44 26.75 -35.82
N TYR A 637 1.27 26.05 -34.69
CA TYR A 637 2.33 25.20 -34.14
C TYR A 637 2.58 23.94 -34.99
N LYS A 638 1.53 23.36 -35.59
CA LYS A 638 1.68 22.28 -36.57
C LYS A 638 2.59 22.71 -37.72
N ASN A 639 2.36 23.89 -38.30
CA ASN A 639 3.15 24.40 -39.41
C ASN A 639 4.60 24.71 -39.00
N LEU A 640 4.84 25.22 -37.79
CA LEU A 640 6.21 25.37 -37.26
C LEU A 640 6.95 24.03 -37.20
N ILE A 641 6.29 22.96 -36.73
CA ILE A 641 6.89 21.62 -36.65
C ILE A 641 7.20 21.09 -38.05
N VAL A 642 6.23 21.16 -38.95
CA VAL A 642 6.37 20.64 -40.33
C VAL A 642 7.44 21.40 -41.12
N THR A 643 7.55 22.71 -40.93
CA THR A 643 8.49 23.56 -41.69
C THR A 643 9.90 23.49 -41.13
N ASN A 644 10.07 23.59 -39.81
CA ASN A 644 11.39 23.69 -39.18
C ASN A 644 11.99 22.33 -38.83
N PHE A 645 11.16 21.29 -38.70
CA PHE A 645 11.60 19.94 -38.33
C PHE A 645 11.01 18.86 -39.26
N PRO A 646 11.13 18.99 -40.60
CA PRO A 646 10.42 18.14 -41.57
C PRO A 646 10.77 16.65 -41.46
N ASP A 647 12.00 16.32 -41.04
CA ASP A 647 12.45 14.94 -40.88
C ASP A 647 12.03 14.30 -39.55
N SER A 648 11.53 15.11 -38.61
CA SER A 648 11.11 14.63 -37.29
C SER A 648 9.90 13.69 -37.40
N LYS A 649 9.84 12.72 -36.49
CA LYS A 649 8.67 11.83 -36.36
C LYS A 649 7.38 12.62 -36.12
N TYR A 650 7.46 13.76 -35.42
CA TYR A 650 6.35 14.69 -35.22
C TYR A 650 5.85 15.29 -36.52
N ALA A 651 6.73 15.85 -37.36
CA ALA A 651 6.34 16.42 -38.65
C ALA A 651 5.75 15.35 -39.58
N LYS A 652 6.38 14.16 -39.64
CA LYS A 652 5.91 13.04 -40.46
C LYS A 652 4.54 12.54 -40.03
N TYR A 653 4.27 12.48 -38.72
CA TYR A 653 2.96 12.16 -38.16
C TYR A 653 1.90 13.24 -38.44
N LEU A 654 2.26 14.52 -38.28
CA LEU A 654 1.35 15.65 -38.53
C LEU A 654 0.97 15.81 -40.01
N LEU A 655 1.82 15.34 -40.92
CA LEU A 655 1.59 15.28 -42.36
C LEU A 655 0.84 14.00 -42.77
N ASN A 656 1.25 12.85 -42.23
CA ASN A 656 0.63 11.55 -42.47
C ASN A 656 0.31 10.86 -41.14
N PRO A 657 -0.97 10.88 -40.71
CA PRO A 657 -1.40 10.19 -39.49
C PRO A 657 -1.13 8.67 -39.50
N ASN A 658 -0.95 8.06 -40.69
CA ASN A 658 -0.61 6.64 -40.86
C ASN A 658 0.89 6.35 -40.95
N TYR A 659 1.76 7.36 -40.80
CA TYR A 659 3.21 7.24 -40.94
C TYR A 659 3.80 6.06 -40.12
N PHE A 660 3.34 5.86 -38.89
CA PHE A 660 3.81 4.77 -38.03
C PHE A 660 3.27 3.38 -38.41
N ILE A 661 2.18 3.30 -39.18
CA ILE A 661 1.65 2.05 -39.77
C ILE A 661 2.49 1.67 -40.98
N GLU A 662 2.81 2.65 -41.83
CA GLU A 662 3.63 2.44 -43.03
C GLU A 662 5.08 2.05 -42.67
N LEU A 663 5.66 2.68 -41.65
CA LEU A 663 6.99 2.36 -41.12
C LEU A 663 7.05 0.92 -40.61
N GLU A 664 5.99 0.49 -39.93
CA GLU A 664 5.85 -0.88 -39.43
C GLU A 664 5.67 -1.90 -40.54
N ALA A 665 4.79 -1.65 -41.51
CA ALA A 665 4.59 -2.55 -42.65
C ALA A 665 5.89 -2.76 -43.45
N LYS A 666 6.72 -1.72 -43.52
CA LYS A 666 8.06 -1.74 -44.11
C LYS A 666 9.03 -2.60 -43.29
N ALA A 667 9.09 -2.41 -41.97
CA ALA A 667 9.92 -3.21 -41.07
C ALA A 667 9.54 -4.71 -41.09
N ASP A 668 8.24 -5.01 -41.08
CA ASP A 668 7.68 -6.35 -41.20
C ASP A 668 8.11 -7.05 -42.50
N SER A 669 8.11 -6.31 -43.61
CA SER A 669 8.56 -6.83 -44.90
C SER A 669 10.06 -7.13 -44.89
N ILE A 670 10.86 -6.23 -44.32
CA ILE A 670 12.30 -6.39 -44.17
C ILE A 670 12.63 -7.62 -43.32
N ASN A 671 11.95 -7.80 -42.18
CA ASN A 671 12.13 -8.94 -41.29
C ASN A 671 11.78 -10.27 -41.97
N ARG A 672 10.65 -10.34 -42.68
CA ARG A 672 10.26 -11.54 -43.46
C ARG A 672 11.29 -11.88 -44.54
N MET A 673 11.81 -10.87 -45.23
CA MET A 673 12.81 -11.06 -46.27
C MET A 673 14.16 -11.50 -45.67
N TYR A 674 14.56 -10.94 -44.53
CA TYR A 674 15.75 -11.37 -43.81
C TYR A 674 15.67 -12.83 -43.36
N GLN A 675 14.54 -13.24 -42.78
CA GLN A 675 14.28 -14.63 -42.42
C GLN A 675 14.41 -15.57 -43.63
N LYS A 676 13.85 -15.17 -44.77
CA LYS A 676 13.97 -15.91 -46.02
C LYS A 676 15.42 -15.97 -46.51
N ALA A 677 16.15 -14.85 -46.50
CA ALA A 677 17.55 -14.79 -46.89
C ALA A 677 18.42 -15.71 -46.01
N PHE A 678 18.17 -15.70 -44.70
CA PHE A 678 18.88 -16.54 -43.76
C PHE A 678 18.55 -18.03 -43.93
N LEU A 679 17.30 -18.39 -44.22
CA LEU A 679 16.91 -19.77 -44.50
C LEU A 679 17.63 -20.31 -45.74
N GLU A 680 17.65 -19.52 -46.83
CA GLU A 680 18.39 -19.89 -48.04
C GLU A 680 19.89 -20.01 -47.78
N PHE A 681 20.43 -19.10 -46.97
CA PHE A 681 21.81 -19.12 -46.53
C PHE A 681 22.13 -20.42 -45.78
N LYS A 682 21.30 -20.83 -44.79
CA LYS A 682 21.45 -22.09 -44.04
C LYS A 682 21.31 -23.33 -44.93
N ASN A 683 20.50 -23.27 -45.97
CA ASN A 683 20.34 -24.37 -46.93
C ASN A 683 21.50 -24.45 -47.95
N GLY A 684 22.53 -23.60 -47.82
CA GLY A 684 23.67 -23.54 -48.76
C GLY A 684 23.35 -22.85 -50.08
N GLN A 685 22.17 -22.25 -50.21
CA GLN A 685 21.73 -21.54 -51.41
C GLN A 685 22.23 -20.09 -51.38
N TYR A 686 23.55 -19.89 -51.23
CA TYR A 686 24.14 -18.58 -50.97
C TYR A 686 23.80 -17.53 -52.04
N SER A 687 23.78 -17.91 -53.32
CA SER A 687 23.40 -16.99 -54.41
C SER A 687 21.97 -16.45 -54.24
N LYS A 688 21.00 -17.30 -53.87
CA LYS A 688 19.62 -16.85 -53.58
C LYS A 688 19.54 -15.99 -52.33
N ALA A 689 20.29 -16.34 -51.29
CA ALA A 689 20.38 -15.53 -50.08
C ALA A 689 20.90 -14.12 -50.40
N GLY A 690 21.95 -14.02 -51.23
CA GLY A 690 22.49 -12.75 -51.74
C GLY A 690 21.47 -11.91 -52.49
N GLN A 691 20.71 -12.51 -53.41
CA GLN A 691 19.64 -11.81 -54.14
C GLN A 691 18.56 -11.25 -53.22
N ILE A 692 18.15 -12.00 -52.20
CA ILE A 692 17.16 -11.53 -51.22
C ILE A 692 17.75 -10.37 -50.41
N THR A 693 19.03 -10.44 -50.00
CA THR A 693 19.68 -9.33 -49.29
C THR A 693 19.80 -8.05 -50.12
N ASP A 694 20.03 -8.16 -51.44
CA ASP A 694 20.04 -6.98 -52.33
C ASP A 694 18.68 -6.28 -52.34
N GLN A 695 17.59 -7.05 -52.35
CA GLN A 695 16.24 -6.50 -52.23
C GLN A 695 16.02 -5.82 -50.87
N ILE A 696 16.49 -6.42 -49.77
CA ILE A 696 16.38 -5.82 -48.42
C ILE A 696 17.08 -4.46 -48.34
N VAL A 697 18.28 -4.32 -48.94
CA VAL A 697 19.03 -3.04 -48.91
C VAL A 697 18.22 -1.90 -49.54
N THR A 698 17.49 -2.15 -50.63
CA THR A 698 16.66 -1.12 -51.28
C THR A 698 15.53 -0.59 -50.39
N MET A 699 15.14 -1.37 -49.37
CA MET A 699 14.11 -1.01 -48.41
C MET A 699 14.65 -0.20 -47.23
N GLN A 700 15.92 0.23 -47.22
CA GLN A 700 16.52 1.02 -46.13
C GLN A 700 16.31 0.40 -44.74
N PRO A 701 16.89 -0.78 -44.48
CA PRO A 701 16.80 -1.47 -43.19
C PRO A 701 17.52 -0.69 -42.09
N ASP A 702 17.16 -0.99 -40.84
CA ASP A 702 17.80 -0.39 -39.67
C ASP A 702 19.30 -0.66 -39.61
N SER A 703 20.01 0.15 -38.82
CA SER A 703 21.47 0.08 -38.71
C SER A 703 21.99 -1.24 -38.10
N ALA A 704 21.16 -1.96 -37.33
CA ALA A 704 21.53 -3.22 -36.69
C ALA A 704 21.44 -4.42 -37.65
N LEU A 705 20.53 -4.37 -38.62
CA LEU A 705 20.32 -5.40 -39.62
C LEU A 705 21.30 -5.28 -40.80
N VAL A 706 21.74 -4.05 -41.12
CA VAL A 706 22.68 -3.77 -42.22
C VAL A 706 23.94 -4.67 -42.20
N PRO A 707 24.68 -4.81 -41.08
CA PRO A 707 25.84 -5.70 -41.03
C PRO A 707 25.49 -7.18 -41.27
N LYS A 708 24.30 -7.63 -40.86
CA LYS A 708 23.86 -9.03 -41.01
C LYS A 708 23.54 -9.37 -42.47
N ILE A 709 22.80 -8.50 -43.16
CA ILE A 709 22.50 -8.70 -44.58
C ILE A 709 23.75 -8.55 -45.46
N LYS A 710 24.66 -7.63 -45.09
CA LYS A 710 25.93 -7.45 -45.79
C LYS A 710 26.86 -8.65 -45.62
N PHE A 711 26.83 -9.32 -44.47
CA PHE A 711 27.55 -10.58 -44.26
C PHE A 711 27.04 -11.69 -45.19
N ILE A 712 25.72 -11.92 -45.22
CA ILE A 712 25.10 -12.93 -46.10
C ILE A 712 25.44 -12.65 -47.57
N ARG A 713 25.37 -11.39 -47.99
CA ARG A 713 25.73 -10.97 -49.34
C ARG A 713 27.20 -11.22 -49.67
N MET A 714 28.10 -10.83 -48.76
CA MET A 714 29.54 -11.01 -48.91
C MET A 714 29.92 -12.49 -49.05
N VAL A 715 29.30 -13.38 -48.27
CA VAL A 715 29.51 -14.84 -48.41
C VAL A 715 28.95 -15.35 -49.75
N ALA A 716 27.79 -14.83 -50.19
CA ALA A 716 27.23 -15.17 -51.50
C ALA A 716 28.15 -14.80 -52.67
N ASP A 717 28.82 -13.65 -52.59
CA ASP A 717 29.85 -13.25 -53.57
C ASP A 717 31.09 -14.13 -53.45
N GLY A 718 31.57 -14.31 -52.22
CA GLY A 718 32.75 -15.10 -51.89
C GLY A 718 32.73 -16.54 -52.42
N THR A 719 31.60 -17.22 -52.27
CA THR A 719 31.40 -18.61 -52.72
C THR A 719 31.48 -18.80 -54.25
N GLN A 720 31.46 -17.72 -55.02
CA GLN A 720 31.60 -17.72 -56.48
C GLN A 720 33.02 -17.37 -56.94
N THR A 721 33.95 -17.13 -56.01
CA THR A 721 35.31 -16.64 -56.29
C THR A 721 36.39 -17.64 -55.83
N ASN A 722 37.66 -17.34 -56.13
CA ASN A 722 38.79 -18.09 -55.58
C ASN A 722 39.12 -17.67 -54.13
N TRP A 723 39.92 -18.48 -53.44
CA TRP A 723 40.22 -18.29 -52.01
C TRP A 723 40.82 -16.91 -51.66
N GLY A 724 41.70 -16.37 -52.50
CA GLY A 724 42.32 -15.07 -52.27
C GLY A 724 41.32 -13.92 -52.40
N ALA A 725 40.44 -14.00 -53.41
CA ALA A 725 39.36 -13.04 -53.58
C ALA A 725 38.35 -13.10 -52.42
N PHE A 726 38.00 -14.30 -51.96
CA PHE A 726 37.08 -14.43 -50.83
C PHE A 726 37.70 -13.96 -49.50
N ALA A 727 38.99 -14.23 -49.27
CA ALA A 727 39.72 -13.71 -48.11
C ALA A 727 39.75 -12.17 -48.08
N ASN A 728 39.87 -11.52 -49.25
CA ASN A 728 39.79 -10.06 -49.35
C ASN A 728 38.39 -9.54 -49.00
N LEU A 729 37.34 -10.14 -49.53
CA LEU A 729 35.94 -9.78 -49.20
C LEU A 729 35.64 -9.91 -47.70
N LEU A 730 36.14 -10.96 -47.05
CA LEU A 730 36.02 -11.14 -45.60
C LEU A 730 36.77 -10.05 -44.83
N THR A 731 37.99 -9.71 -45.27
CA THR A 731 38.81 -8.67 -44.66
C THR A 731 38.14 -7.30 -44.77
N GLU A 732 37.58 -6.97 -45.94
CA GLU A 732 36.81 -5.74 -46.17
C GLU A 732 35.58 -5.67 -45.25
N TYR A 733 34.81 -6.76 -45.13
CA TYR A 733 33.67 -6.83 -44.24
C TYR A 733 34.05 -6.61 -42.77
N ILE A 734 35.11 -7.28 -42.28
CA ILE A 734 35.58 -7.18 -40.89
C ILE A 734 36.00 -5.73 -40.56
N ASN A 735 36.67 -5.06 -41.50
CA ASN A 735 37.10 -3.66 -41.34
C ASN A 735 35.93 -2.68 -41.38
N ALA A 736 34.95 -2.90 -42.25
CA ALA A 736 33.76 -2.06 -42.36
C ALA A 736 32.81 -2.21 -41.16
N TYR A 737 32.81 -3.38 -40.51
CA TYR A 737 31.87 -3.72 -39.43
C TYR A 737 32.56 -4.28 -38.17
N PRO A 738 33.41 -3.48 -37.48
CA PRO A 738 34.29 -3.97 -36.42
C PRO A 738 33.58 -4.41 -35.13
N LYS A 739 32.30 -4.05 -34.98
CA LYS A 739 31.44 -4.38 -33.82
C LYS A 739 30.24 -5.26 -34.20
N ALA A 740 30.16 -5.75 -35.43
CA ALA A 740 28.98 -6.50 -35.88
C ALA A 740 28.96 -7.93 -35.35
N GLU A 741 27.76 -8.44 -35.06
CA GLU A 741 27.52 -9.82 -34.61
C GLU A 741 28.19 -10.88 -35.51
N PRO A 742 28.16 -10.79 -36.86
CA PRO A 742 28.80 -11.81 -37.71
C PRO A 742 30.33 -11.74 -37.77
N LYS A 743 30.98 -10.75 -37.15
CA LYS A 743 32.44 -10.56 -37.23
C LYS A 743 33.25 -11.76 -36.74
N PRO A 744 33.01 -12.37 -35.56
CA PRO A 744 33.81 -13.49 -35.07
C PRO A 744 33.77 -14.69 -36.03
N LEU A 745 32.64 -14.87 -36.70
CA LEU A 745 32.46 -15.89 -37.71
C LEU A 745 33.22 -15.53 -39.00
N ALA A 746 33.16 -14.28 -39.46
CA ALA A 746 33.96 -13.82 -40.60
C ALA A 746 35.47 -14.04 -40.34
N GLU A 747 35.95 -13.74 -39.13
CA GLU A 747 37.34 -13.98 -38.70
C GLU A 747 37.69 -15.48 -38.68
N GLN A 748 36.77 -16.33 -38.23
CA GLN A 748 36.96 -17.79 -38.28
C GLN A 748 37.05 -18.32 -39.71
N ILE A 749 36.17 -17.86 -40.62
CA ILE A 749 36.20 -18.26 -42.03
C ILE A 749 37.50 -17.78 -42.68
N LEU A 750 37.90 -16.53 -42.43
CA LEU A 750 39.15 -15.95 -42.94
C LEU A 750 40.37 -16.75 -42.46
N LYS A 751 40.41 -17.10 -41.17
CA LYS A 751 41.48 -17.92 -40.59
C LYS A 751 41.56 -19.31 -41.22
N LEU A 752 40.41 -19.96 -41.46
CA LEU A 752 40.34 -21.26 -42.13
C LEU A 752 40.80 -21.21 -43.58
N ILE A 753 40.55 -20.11 -44.28
CA ILE A 753 41.04 -19.89 -45.64
C ILE A 753 42.57 -19.65 -45.65
N GLN A 754 43.11 -18.99 -44.61
CA GLN A 754 44.53 -18.70 -44.48
C GLN A 754 45.37 -19.91 -44.03
N ASP A 755 44.80 -20.82 -43.23
CA ASP A 755 45.45 -22.08 -42.84
C ASP A 755 45.58 -23.01 -44.05
N SER A 756 46.79 -23.13 -44.58
CA SER A 756 47.13 -23.74 -45.88
C SER A 756 46.88 -25.26 -45.98
N THR A 757 46.25 -25.88 -44.98
CA THR A 757 46.04 -27.34 -44.88
C THR A 757 44.72 -27.82 -45.49
N LEU A 758 43.80 -26.91 -45.85
CA LEU A 758 42.53 -27.22 -46.48
C LEU A 758 42.52 -26.73 -47.94
N ALA A 759 43.29 -27.41 -48.80
CA ALA A 759 43.47 -27.06 -50.22
C ALA A 759 42.19 -27.12 -51.09
N ASN A 760 41.00 -27.30 -50.51
CA ASN A 760 39.75 -27.34 -51.26
C ASN A 760 38.59 -26.73 -50.44
N TYR A 761 38.57 -25.40 -50.33
CA TYR A 761 37.45 -24.66 -49.71
C TYR A 761 36.09 -24.99 -50.36
N GLN A 762 36.07 -25.33 -51.66
CA GLN A 762 34.87 -25.82 -52.34
C GLN A 762 34.32 -27.09 -51.68
N ASN A 763 35.16 -27.94 -51.09
CA ASN A 763 34.72 -29.09 -50.30
C ASN A 763 34.07 -28.66 -48.98
N LEU A 764 34.52 -27.59 -48.31
CA LEU A 764 33.87 -27.07 -47.09
C LEU A 764 32.47 -26.51 -47.38
N VAL A 765 32.31 -25.86 -48.54
CA VAL A 765 31.00 -25.44 -49.08
C VAL A 765 30.12 -26.67 -49.37
N ASN A 766 30.67 -27.67 -50.06
CA ASN A 766 29.93 -28.87 -50.48
C ASN A 766 29.51 -29.80 -49.32
N ILE A 767 30.30 -29.87 -48.23
CA ILE A 767 29.96 -30.67 -47.04
C ILE A 767 29.07 -29.93 -46.03
N GLY A 768 28.63 -28.70 -46.35
CA GLY A 768 27.74 -27.92 -45.47
C GLY A 768 28.42 -27.25 -44.27
N TYR A 769 29.76 -27.25 -44.19
CA TYR A 769 30.53 -26.74 -43.05
C TYR A 769 30.21 -25.26 -42.72
N LEU A 770 30.01 -24.44 -43.74
CA LEU A 770 29.62 -23.03 -43.59
C LEU A 770 28.19 -22.87 -43.07
N ASN A 771 27.29 -23.82 -43.30
CA ASN A 771 25.91 -23.74 -42.80
C ASN A 771 25.78 -24.26 -41.36
N ASP A 772 26.57 -25.28 -41.01
CA ASP A 772 26.49 -25.94 -39.70
C ASP A 772 27.13 -25.13 -38.56
N LYS A 773 28.05 -24.22 -38.89
CA LYS A 773 28.71 -23.33 -37.90
C LYS A 773 28.01 -21.98 -37.71
N ILE A 774 27.08 -21.63 -38.60
CA ILE A 774 26.37 -20.34 -38.54
C ILE A 774 25.08 -20.52 -37.75
N LYS A 775 25.20 -20.24 -36.46
CA LYS A 775 24.06 -20.14 -35.54
C LYS A 775 23.48 -18.73 -35.65
N ASN A 776 22.29 -18.59 -36.20
CA ASN A 776 21.49 -17.39 -35.92
C ASN A 776 20.74 -17.66 -34.61
N SER A 777 21.25 -17.07 -33.53
CA SER A 777 20.70 -17.13 -32.18
C SER A 777 19.22 -16.79 -32.12
N GLU A 778 18.72 -16.00 -33.08
CA GLU A 778 17.31 -15.57 -33.22
C GLU A 778 16.44 -16.63 -33.94
N LEU A 779 17.03 -17.64 -34.61
CA LEU A 779 16.33 -18.67 -35.39
C LEU A 779 16.64 -20.14 -34.97
N LEU A 780 17.36 -20.36 -33.87
CA LEU A 780 17.61 -21.71 -33.35
C LEU A 780 16.40 -22.24 -32.55
N PRO A 781 15.92 -23.47 -32.80
CA PRO A 781 15.12 -24.20 -31.83
C PRO A 781 16.08 -24.93 -30.88
N GLU A 782 16.26 -24.45 -29.65
CA GLU A 782 17.04 -25.18 -28.65
C GLU A 782 16.29 -25.17 -27.31
N ASN A 783 15.15 -25.88 -27.30
CA ASN A 783 14.56 -26.40 -26.08
C ASN A 783 15.47 -27.54 -25.57
N ALA A 784 16.43 -27.19 -24.69
CA ALA A 784 16.91 -28.16 -23.72
C ALA A 784 15.83 -28.26 -22.64
N LYS A 785 15.11 -29.39 -22.60
CA LYS A 785 14.12 -29.67 -21.55
C LYS A 785 14.76 -29.58 -20.17
N GLY A 786 14.56 -28.44 -19.51
CA GLY A 786 15.09 -28.11 -18.21
C GLY A 786 14.18 -28.61 -17.09
N THR A 787 14.72 -28.72 -15.87
CA THR A 787 14.00 -29.14 -14.66
C THR A 787 13.32 -27.99 -13.91
N ASP A 788 13.15 -26.83 -14.54
CA ASP A 788 12.42 -25.71 -13.94
C ASP A 788 10.90 -25.84 -14.17
N ALA A 789 10.11 -24.96 -13.53
CA ALA A 789 8.65 -24.97 -13.63
C ALA A 789 8.11 -24.65 -15.04
N PHE A 790 9.00 -24.35 -15.99
CA PHE A 790 8.71 -24.01 -17.38
C PHE A 790 9.38 -24.99 -18.36
N GLU A 791 9.88 -26.14 -17.87
CA GLU A 791 10.55 -27.17 -18.66
C GLU A 791 11.75 -26.67 -19.50
N GLY A 792 12.44 -25.61 -19.05
CA GLY A 792 13.55 -24.98 -19.79
C GLY A 792 13.12 -24.15 -21.00
N LYS A 793 11.81 -23.91 -21.15
CA LYS A 793 11.22 -23.15 -22.26
C LYS A 793 11.59 -21.67 -22.26
N PHE A 794 11.83 -21.08 -21.10
CA PHE A 794 12.25 -19.68 -20.99
C PHE A 794 13.58 -19.60 -20.23
N SER A 795 14.42 -18.63 -20.61
CA SER A 795 15.77 -18.44 -20.11
C SER A 795 15.90 -17.11 -19.35
N TYR A 796 16.62 -17.10 -18.23
CA TYR A 796 16.94 -15.87 -17.50
C TYR A 796 18.38 -15.47 -17.82
N ASP A 797 18.53 -14.67 -18.88
CA ASP A 797 19.83 -14.20 -19.37
C ASP A 797 19.85 -12.67 -19.36
N GLU A 798 20.81 -12.10 -18.63
CA GLU A 798 20.86 -10.67 -18.35
C GLU A 798 21.51 -9.86 -19.47
N ASP A 799 22.34 -10.51 -20.30
CA ASP A 799 23.19 -9.87 -21.30
C ASP A 799 22.56 -9.84 -22.70
N LEU A 800 21.40 -10.50 -22.87
CA LEU A 800 20.67 -10.51 -24.14
C LEU A 800 19.93 -9.20 -24.36
N LEU A 801 19.70 -8.88 -25.65
CA LEU A 801 18.75 -7.83 -26.04
C LEU A 801 17.40 -8.07 -25.37
N HIS A 802 16.84 -7.04 -24.74
CA HIS A 802 15.51 -7.08 -24.16
C HIS A 802 14.54 -6.23 -24.98
N TYR A 803 13.26 -6.59 -24.93
CA TYR A 803 12.17 -5.85 -25.53
C TYR A 803 11.17 -5.48 -24.45
N PHE A 804 10.71 -4.23 -24.44
CA PHE A 804 9.50 -3.87 -23.73
C PHE A 804 8.31 -4.17 -24.64
N VAL A 805 7.31 -4.89 -24.12
CA VAL A 805 6.19 -5.41 -24.92
C VAL A 805 4.87 -5.00 -24.27
N ILE A 806 3.98 -4.42 -25.08
CA ILE A 806 2.58 -4.18 -24.77
C ILE A 806 1.74 -5.19 -25.56
N ALA A 807 1.10 -6.13 -24.88
CA ALA A 807 0.15 -7.05 -25.50
C ALA A 807 -1.28 -6.51 -25.38
N TYR A 808 -2.00 -6.45 -26.50
CA TYR A 808 -3.37 -5.91 -26.57
C TYR A 808 -4.25 -6.71 -27.54
N PRO A 809 -5.59 -6.62 -27.45
CA PRO A 809 -6.51 -7.36 -28.29
C PRO A 809 -6.49 -6.80 -29.72
N LYS A 810 -6.43 -7.67 -30.73
CA LYS A 810 -6.32 -7.25 -32.13
C LYS A 810 -7.57 -6.53 -32.64
N ASP A 811 -8.71 -6.90 -32.11
CA ASP A 811 -10.04 -6.35 -32.40
C ASP A 811 -10.38 -5.12 -31.55
N ALA A 812 -9.49 -4.73 -30.64
CA ALA A 812 -9.69 -3.52 -29.86
C ALA A 812 -9.62 -2.28 -30.76
N ASN A 813 -10.61 -1.39 -30.60
CA ASN A 813 -10.63 -0.08 -31.25
C ASN A 813 -9.61 0.85 -30.58
N ILE A 814 -8.32 0.59 -30.82
CA ILE A 814 -7.20 1.36 -30.31
C ILE A 814 -6.75 2.33 -31.39
N ASP A 815 -6.57 3.59 -31.02
CA ASP A 815 -5.77 4.51 -31.84
C ASP A 815 -4.29 4.14 -31.68
N LEU A 816 -3.88 3.12 -32.44
CA LEU A 816 -2.53 2.56 -32.38
C LEU A 816 -1.49 3.60 -32.79
N ASN A 817 -1.86 4.53 -33.68
CA ASN A 817 -1.02 5.64 -34.09
C ASN A 817 -0.75 6.56 -32.92
N ARG A 818 -1.80 6.91 -32.17
CA ARG A 818 -1.66 7.73 -30.97
C ARG A 818 -0.82 7.04 -29.90
N LEU A 819 -1.00 5.74 -29.69
CA LEU A 819 -0.19 4.97 -28.74
C LEU A 819 1.29 4.95 -29.12
N LYS A 820 1.62 4.59 -30.36
CA LYS A 820 3.00 4.59 -30.86
C LYS A 820 3.63 5.98 -30.78
N PHE A 821 2.84 7.00 -31.08
CA PHE A 821 3.25 8.38 -31.02
C PHE A 821 3.55 8.84 -29.58
N ASP A 822 2.66 8.56 -28.63
CA ASP A 822 2.87 8.93 -27.23
C ASP A 822 4.09 8.20 -26.63
N ILE A 823 4.36 6.95 -27.06
CA ILE A 823 5.58 6.20 -26.71
C ILE A 823 6.82 6.81 -27.37
N ALA A 824 6.75 7.19 -28.65
CA ALA A 824 7.85 7.85 -29.35
C ALA A 824 8.21 9.19 -28.70
N ASN A 825 7.23 9.97 -28.26
CA ASN A 825 7.45 11.22 -27.53
C ASN A 825 8.10 10.97 -26.20
N TYR A 826 7.56 10.01 -25.44
CA TYR A 826 8.17 9.61 -24.19
C TYR A 826 9.64 9.22 -24.39
N ASN A 827 9.95 8.51 -25.47
CA ASN A 827 11.32 8.13 -25.80
C ASN A 827 12.22 9.34 -26.12
N ILE A 828 11.74 10.26 -26.94
CA ILE A 828 12.48 11.48 -27.31
C ILE A 828 12.71 12.37 -26.09
N ASP A 829 11.69 12.52 -25.24
CA ASP A 829 11.72 13.40 -24.08
C ASP A 829 12.63 12.90 -22.96
N HIS A 830 12.80 11.58 -22.82
CA HIS A 830 13.51 10.97 -21.68
C HIS A 830 14.78 10.22 -22.08
N TYR A 831 15.10 10.10 -23.39
CA TYR A 831 16.26 9.38 -23.91
C TYR A 831 16.82 10.01 -25.19
N THR A 832 17.55 11.10 -25.04
CA THR A 832 18.06 11.91 -26.16
C THR A 832 19.21 11.26 -26.96
N LYS A 833 19.90 10.27 -26.38
CA LYS A 833 21.04 9.55 -26.98
C LYS A 833 20.75 8.12 -27.41
N VAL A 834 19.50 7.66 -27.28
CA VAL A 834 19.12 6.27 -27.60
C VAL A 834 17.92 6.28 -28.55
N ASP A 835 18.15 5.77 -29.75
CA ASP A 835 17.07 5.53 -30.70
C ASP A 835 16.38 4.20 -30.41
N PHE A 836 15.10 4.26 -30.07
CA PHE A 836 14.26 3.09 -29.88
C PHE A 836 13.41 2.81 -31.12
N ASP A 837 13.37 1.55 -31.51
CA ASP A 837 12.46 1.07 -32.55
C ASP A 837 11.13 0.67 -31.92
N ILE A 838 10.04 1.16 -32.50
CA ILE A 838 8.68 0.86 -32.08
C ILE A 838 8.04 0.03 -33.19
N GLU A 839 7.74 -1.21 -32.90
CA GLU A 839 7.16 -2.17 -33.85
C GLU A 839 5.86 -2.73 -33.30
N THR A 840 5.00 -3.28 -34.15
CA THR A 840 3.92 -4.16 -33.74
C THR A 840 3.92 -5.42 -34.56
N GLN A 841 3.41 -6.48 -33.98
CA GLN A 841 3.24 -7.75 -34.65
C GLN A 841 2.01 -8.47 -34.10
N ASN A 842 1.38 -9.28 -34.95
CA ASN A 842 0.29 -10.16 -34.49
C ASN A 842 0.90 -11.37 -33.76
N LEU A 843 0.45 -11.63 -32.54
CA LEU A 843 0.82 -12.85 -31.82
C LEU A 843 -0.08 -14.02 -32.25
N ASN A 844 -1.39 -13.78 -32.26
CA ASN A 844 -2.39 -14.76 -32.68
C ASN A 844 -3.61 -14.02 -33.28
N ASN A 845 -4.72 -14.74 -33.51
CA ASN A 845 -5.93 -14.15 -34.11
C ASN A 845 -6.58 -13.07 -33.24
N ASN A 846 -6.34 -13.10 -31.92
CA ASN A 846 -7.01 -12.26 -30.93
C ASN A 846 -6.06 -11.25 -30.27
N THR A 847 -4.75 -11.38 -30.47
CA THR A 847 -3.73 -10.61 -29.75
C THR A 847 -2.70 -10.04 -30.71
N ALA A 848 -2.45 -8.74 -30.59
CA ALA A 848 -1.31 -8.04 -31.17
C ALA A 848 -0.35 -7.57 -30.07
N LEU A 849 0.91 -7.34 -30.44
CA LEU A 849 1.99 -6.92 -29.57
C LEU A 849 2.55 -5.61 -30.13
N LEU A 850 2.75 -4.60 -29.31
CA LEU A 850 3.57 -3.42 -29.60
C LEU A 850 4.88 -3.56 -28.83
N LEU A 851 6.00 -3.47 -29.54
CA LEU A 851 7.35 -3.67 -29.06
C LEU A 851 8.11 -2.36 -29.03
N ILE A 852 8.95 -2.21 -28.00
CA ILE A 852 10.05 -1.26 -28.00
C ILE A 852 11.35 -2.06 -27.93
N ARG A 853 12.18 -1.90 -28.95
CA ARG A 853 13.47 -2.59 -29.12
C ARG A 853 14.65 -1.64 -28.87
N SER A 854 15.87 -2.09 -29.10
CA SER A 854 17.13 -1.36 -28.83
C SER A 854 17.48 -1.22 -27.34
N LEU A 855 16.91 -2.08 -26.49
CA LEU A 855 17.33 -2.24 -25.10
C LEU A 855 18.38 -3.36 -25.06
N ASN A 856 19.62 -3.01 -24.76
CA ASN A 856 20.74 -3.92 -25.03
C ASN A 856 20.86 -5.08 -24.05
N ASP A 857 20.26 -4.94 -22.87
CA ASP A 857 20.40 -5.86 -21.74
C ASP A 857 19.15 -5.78 -20.84
N LYS A 858 19.14 -6.63 -19.81
CA LYS A 858 18.07 -6.69 -18.80
C LYS A 858 17.87 -5.38 -18.05
N GLU A 859 18.96 -4.71 -17.68
CA GLU A 859 18.88 -3.48 -16.88
C GLU A 859 18.27 -2.35 -17.68
N GLN A 860 18.68 -2.14 -18.93
CA GLN A 860 18.05 -1.18 -19.84
C GLN A 860 16.57 -1.50 -20.04
N GLY A 861 16.22 -2.78 -20.25
CA GLY A 861 14.84 -3.21 -20.40
C GLY A 861 13.97 -2.93 -19.17
N LEU A 862 14.51 -3.17 -17.98
CA LEU A 862 13.81 -2.92 -16.71
C LEU A 862 13.73 -1.43 -16.36
N ILE A 863 14.78 -0.64 -16.62
CA ILE A 863 14.77 0.82 -16.44
C ILE A 863 13.70 1.43 -17.33
N TYR A 864 13.67 1.03 -18.60
CA TYR A 864 12.65 1.48 -19.55
C TYR A 864 11.25 1.11 -19.08
N PHE A 865 11.02 -0.17 -18.72
CA PHE A 865 9.75 -0.66 -18.21
C PHE A 865 9.25 0.14 -17.01
N ARG A 866 10.09 0.34 -15.98
CA ARG A 866 9.69 1.06 -14.76
C ARG A 866 9.40 2.53 -15.02
N SER A 867 10.15 3.14 -15.92
CA SER A 867 10.05 4.56 -16.21
C SER A 867 8.82 4.87 -17.07
N ILE A 868 8.53 4.04 -18.09
CA ILE A 868 7.40 4.29 -19.00
C ILE A 868 6.06 4.00 -18.34
N ILE A 869 5.89 2.90 -17.61
CA ILE A 869 4.58 2.50 -17.04
C ILE A 869 4.03 3.48 -16.00
N LYS A 870 4.88 4.33 -15.41
CA LYS A 870 4.46 5.40 -14.50
C LYS A 870 3.82 6.58 -15.24
N GLN A 871 4.11 6.73 -16.53
CA GLN A 871 3.58 7.81 -17.35
C GLN A 871 2.21 7.46 -17.91
N ARG A 872 1.17 7.62 -17.09
CA ARG A 872 -0.23 7.29 -17.47
C ARG A 872 -0.67 7.96 -18.77
N SER A 873 -0.16 9.15 -19.09
CA SER A 873 -0.44 9.86 -20.33
C SER A 873 -0.02 9.09 -21.58
N VAL A 874 1.05 8.28 -21.50
CA VAL A 874 1.56 7.49 -22.63
C VAL A 874 0.59 6.38 -23.04
N PHE A 875 -0.16 5.84 -22.09
CA PHE A 875 -1.09 4.73 -22.31
C PHE A 875 -2.54 5.19 -22.53
N GLN A 876 -2.77 6.48 -22.79
CA GLN A 876 -4.12 7.04 -22.90
C GLN A 876 -4.93 6.41 -24.05
N ALA A 877 -4.28 6.07 -25.17
CA ALA A 877 -4.90 5.37 -26.29
C ALA A 877 -5.40 3.95 -25.94
N LEU A 878 -4.91 3.38 -24.83
CA LEU A 878 -5.32 2.08 -24.30
C LEU A 878 -6.37 2.21 -23.18
N LYS A 879 -6.94 3.41 -22.98
CA LYS A 879 -7.97 3.63 -21.96
C LYS A 879 -9.16 2.71 -22.22
N ASN A 880 -9.55 1.94 -21.20
CA ASN A 880 -10.59 0.91 -21.23
C ASN A 880 -10.30 -0.31 -22.12
N ILE A 881 -9.06 -0.44 -22.62
CA ILE A 881 -8.60 -1.61 -23.36
C ILE A 881 -7.82 -2.50 -22.40
N LYS A 882 -8.06 -3.82 -22.43
CA LYS A 882 -7.31 -4.77 -21.62
C LYS A 882 -5.96 -5.01 -22.27
N TYR A 883 -4.87 -4.51 -21.68
CA TYR A 883 -3.51 -4.74 -22.17
C TYR A 883 -2.60 -5.23 -21.04
N VAL A 884 -1.44 -5.81 -21.40
CA VAL A 884 -0.41 -6.24 -20.45
C VAL A 884 0.95 -5.73 -20.92
N ASN A 885 1.75 -5.22 -19.99
CA ASN A 885 3.13 -4.82 -20.24
C ASN A 885 4.09 -5.84 -19.63
N PHE A 886 5.17 -6.18 -20.35
CA PHE A 886 6.26 -6.99 -19.80
C PHE A 886 7.58 -6.70 -20.51
N VAL A 887 8.69 -7.19 -19.95
CA VAL A 887 9.99 -7.20 -20.62
C VAL A 887 10.33 -8.64 -20.99
N ALA A 888 10.84 -8.86 -22.19
CA ALA A 888 11.34 -10.17 -22.62
C ALA A 888 12.70 -10.05 -23.29
N SER A 889 13.63 -10.94 -22.93
CA SER A 889 14.84 -11.14 -23.75
C SER A 889 14.43 -11.56 -25.17
N SER A 890 15.30 -11.32 -26.14
CA SER A 890 15.07 -11.72 -27.54
C SER A 890 14.78 -13.21 -27.67
N THR A 891 15.43 -14.05 -26.86
CA THR A 891 15.19 -15.51 -26.80
C THR A 891 13.81 -15.84 -26.25
N ASN A 892 13.42 -15.27 -25.11
CA ASN A 892 12.11 -15.53 -24.52
C ASN A 892 10.97 -14.99 -25.39
N PHE A 893 11.20 -13.84 -26.04
CA PHE A 893 10.25 -13.26 -26.96
C PHE A 893 9.97 -14.18 -28.15
N ARG A 894 11.00 -14.88 -28.65
CA ARG A 894 10.79 -15.89 -29.69
C ARG A 894 9.87 -17.01 -29.22
N GLU A 895 10.06 -17.52 -28.00
CA GLU A 895 9.22 -18.59 -27.45
C GLU A 895 7.76 -18.14 -27.31
N ILE A 896 7.53 -16.90 -26.86
CA ILE A 896 6.20 -16.27 -26.84
C ILE A 896 5.57 -16.27 -28.25
N THR A 897 6.33 -15.85 -29.26
CA THR A 897 5.83 -15.79 -30.64
C THR A 897 5.62 -17.17 -31.27
N ALA A 898 6.47 -18.14 -30.95
CA ALA A 898 6.38 -19.52 -31.44
C ALA A 898 5.14 -20.21 -30.86
N ASP A 899 4.87 -19.99 -29.57
CA ASP A 899 3.66 -20.48 -28.90
C ASP A 899 2.38 -19.76 -29.33
N LYS A 900 2.53 -18.56 -29.92
CA LYS A 900 1.43 -17.63 -30.17
C LYS A 900 0.67 -17.28 -28.88
N ASN A 901 1.34 -17.35 -27.73
CA ASN A 901 0.79 -17.09 -26.41
C ASN A 901 1.87 -16.55 -25.45
N TYR A 902 1.55 -15.49 -24.70
CA TYR A 902 2.44 -14.89 -23.71
C TYR A 902 2.12 -15.30 -22.25
N ASP A 903 1.03 -16.02 -21.99
CA ASP A 903 0.50 -16.30 -20.64
C ASP A 903 1.49 -17.08 -19.77
N GLU A 904 2.16 -18.07 -20.34
CA GLU A 904 3.16 -18.86 -19.63
C GLU A 904 4.43 -18.06 -19.36
N TYR A 905 4.82 -17.21 -20.33
CA TYR A 905 5.92 -16.28 -20.16
C TYR A 905 5.64 -15.25 -19.07
N LEU A 906 4.42 -14.75 -18.92
CA LEU A 906 4.09 -13.81 -17.85
C LEU A 906 4.34 -14.40 -16.46
N LYS A 907 4.13 -15.70 -16.28
CA LYS A 907 4.47 -16.38 -15.01
C LYS A 907 5.97 -16.43 -14.81
N PHE A 908 6.73 -16.72 -15.87
CA PHE A 908 8.20 -16.67 -15.85
C PHE A 908 8.72 -15.25 -15.57
N PHE A 909 8.15 -14.24 -16.20
CA PHE A 909 8.47 -12.83 -16.00
C PHE A 909 8.20 -12.42 -14.55
N VAL A 910 7.04 -12.78 -14.00
CA VAL A 910 6.74 -12.52 -12.59
C VAL A 910 7.72 -13.25 -11.68
N LEU A 911 8.08 -14.50 -11.94
CA LEU A 911 9.03 -15.21 -11.07
C LEU A 911 10.44 -14.59 -11.08
N ASN A 912 10.92 -14.19 -12.25
CA ASN A 912 12.34 -13.87 -12.45
C ASN A 912 12.64 -12.37 -12.50
N TYR A 913 11.70 -11.55 -12.99
CA TYR A 913 11.86 -10.11 -13.14
C TYR A 913 11.10 -9.30 -12.07
N SER A 914 10.01 -9.82 -11.46
CA SER A 914 9.17 -9.01 -10.53
C SER A 914 9.88 -8.51 -9.28
N LYS A 915 10.88 -9.24 -8.78
CA LYS A 915 11.71 -8.83 -7.63
C LYS A 915 12.50 -7.55 -7.87
N PHE A 916 12.69 -7.19 -9.13
CA PHE A 916 13.31 -5.93 -9.54
C PHE A 916 12.28 -4.86 -9.88
N ILE A 917 10.99 -5.21 -9.98
CA ILE A 917 9.90 -4.32 -10.39
C ILE A 917 9.18 -3.73 -9.15
N THR A 918 9.64 -4.00 -7.93
CA THR A 918 9.07 -3.42 -6.71
C THR A 918 9.24 -1.90 -6.67
N GLY A 919 8.25 -1.23 -6.07
CA GLY A 919 8.18 0.23 -5.93
C GLY A 919 9.14 0.79 -4.87
N ASP A 920 10.30 0.17 -4.66
CA ASP A 920 11.20 0.45 -3.53
C ASP A 920 12.22 1.56 -3.83
N PHE A 921 11.96 2.39 -4.85
CA PHE A 921 12.66 3.66 -4.97
C PHE A 921 12.01 4.62 -3.99
N THR A 922 12.78 5.16 -3.05
CA THR A 922 12.36 6.29 -2.20
C THR A 922 11.80 7.40 -3.08
N ASP A 923 10.79 8.14 -2.59
CA ASP A 923 10.16 9.29 -3.28
C ASP A 923 11.12 10.47 -3.55
N GLU A 924 12.43 10.26 -3.40
CA GLU A 924 13.45 11.21 -3.82
C GLU A 924 13.51 11.27 -5.35
N VAL A 925 13.72 12.50 -5.84
CA VAL A 925 13.80 12.87 -7.25
C VAL A 925 14.64 11.85 -8.01
N LEU A 926 14.00 11.00 -8.80
CA LEU A 926 14.70 10.04 -9.65
C LEU A 926 15.52 10.83 -10.68
N PRO A 927 16.80 10.48 -10.90
CA PRO A 927 17.56 10.95 -12.06
C PRO A 927 16.79 10.68 -13.34
N GLU A 928 17.02 11.50 -14.38
CA GLU A 928 16.37 11.30 -15.68
C GLU A 928 16.61 9.85 -16.18
N PRO A 929 15.62 9.17 -16.78
CA PRO A 929 15.76 7.77 -17.22
C PRO A 929 16.97 7.51 -18.12
N GLU A 930 17.35 8.50 -18.95
CA GLU A 930 18.60 8.48 -19.72
C GLU A 930 19.86 8.49 -18.86
N GLU A 931 19.87 9.22 -17.76
CA GLU A 931 20.98 9.27 -16.81
C GLU A 931 21.13 7.93 -16.10
N LEU A 932 20.03 7.26 -15.76
CA LEU A 932 20.04 5.90 -15.22
C LEU A 932 20.58 4.88 -16.25
N MET A 933 20.19 4.99 -17.52
CA MET A 933 20.73 4.14 -18.60
C MET A 933 22.21 4.44 -18.87
N ALA A 934 22.62 5.71 -18.85
CA ALA A 934 24.01 6.11 -19.03
C ALA A 934 24.88 5.67 -17.85
N LYS A 935 24.36 5.73 -16.62
CA LYS A 935 25.02 5.23 -15.40
C LYS A 935 25.13 3.72 -15.41
N ALA A 936 24.05 2.99 -15.76
CA ALA A 936 24.09 1.54 -15.92
C ALA A 936 25.11 1.12 -17.00
N LYS A 937 25.15 1.82 -18.13
CA LYS A 937 26.12 1.60 -19.22
C LYS A 937 27.55 2.00 -18.84
N ALA A 938 27.73 3.04 -18.04
CA ALA A 938 29.04 3.46 -17.51
C ALA A 938 29.54 2.50 -16.43
N GLU A 939 28.66 1.99 -15.58
CA GLU A 939 28.93 0.91 -14.61
C GLU A 939 29.30 -0.39 -15.36
N GLU A 940 28.57 -0.77 -16.40
CA GLU A 940 28.87 -1.93 -17.25
C GLU A 940 30.21 -1.77 -17.99
N ASN A 941 30.51 -0.58 -18.53
CA ASN A 941 31.78 -0.29 -19.21
C ASN A 941 32.96 -0.23 -18.21
N THR A 942 32.76 0.30 -17.00
CA THR A 942 33.78 0.27 -15.93
C THR A 942 33.97 -1.12 -15.33
N LEU A 943 32.96 -2.00 -15.39
CA LEU A 943 33.04 -3.43 -15.07
C LEU A 943 33.76 -4.22 -16.17
N LYS A 944 33.56 -3.89 -17.46
CA LYS A 944 34.29 -4.48 -18.60
C LYS A 944 35.78 -4.10 -18.62
N GLU A 945 36.15 -2.91 -18.13
CA GLU A 945 37.54 -2.46 -18.04
C GLU A 945 38.28 -2.90 -16.75
N LYS A 946 37.61 -3.52 -15.76
CA LYS A 946 38.24 -3.93 -14.48
C LYS A 946 37.99 -5.38 -14.06
N GLY A 947 38.00 -6.29 -15.04
CA GLY A 947 38.17 -7.72 -14.81
C GLY A 947 37.25 -8.57 -15.67
N SER A 948 37.79 -9.13 -16.75
CA SER A 948 37.05 -10.08 -17.57
C SER A 948 36.80 -11.39 -16.82
N PHE A 949 35.55 -11.86 -16.83
CA PHE A 949 35.26 -13.29 -16.74
C PHE A 949 35.79 -13.95 -18.01
N VAL A 950 37.00 -14.48 -17.97
CA VAL A 950 37.45 -15.44 -18.98
C VAL A 950 36.86 -16.79 -18.60
N THR A 951 35.81 -17.20 -19.30
CA THR A 951 35.49 -18.62 -19.44
C THR A 951 36.59 -19.21 -20.31
N ILE A 952 37.56 -19.87 -19.69
CA ILE A 952 38.40 -20.82 -20.40
C ILE A 952 37.44 -21.95 -20.81
N THR A 953 37.19 -22.08 -22.10
CA THR A 953 36.59 -23.28 -22.67
C THR A 953 37.48 -24.46 -22.26
N PRO A 954 36.92 -25.57 -21.76
CA PRO A 954 37.72 -26.67 -21.26
C PRO A 954 38.60 -27.20 -22.39
N SER A 955 39.91 -26.94 -22.32
CA SER A 955 40.88 -27.78 -23.00
C SER A 955 40.89 -29.09 -22.21
N THR A 956 40.36 -30.14 -22.80
CA THR A 956 40.47 -31.52 -22.33
C THR A 956 41.94 -31.91 -22.15
N SER A 957 42.50 -31.67 -20.96
CA SER A 957 43.62 -32.45 -20.41
C SER A 957 43.80 -32.08 -18.92
N ASN A 958 43.84 -33.07 -18.03
CA ASN A 958 44.23 -33.01 -16.60
C ASN A 958 43.14 -32.99 -15.51
N ALA A 959 41.99 -33.63 -15.70
CA ALA A 959 41.07 -33.91 -14.58
C ALA A 959 41.66 -34.87 -13.52
N ASP A 960 42.75 -35.58 -13.84
CA ASP A 960 43.38 -36.58 -12.94
C ASP A 960 44.36 -36.00 -11.91
N LEU A 961 44.59 -34.67 -11.90
CA LEU A 961 45.56 -34.06 -10.99
C LEU A 961 45.04 -33.92 -9.55
N TYR A 962 43.75 -33.79 -9.31
CA TYR A 962 43.15 -33.62 -7.98
C TYR A 962 42.20 -34.79 -7.68
N THR A 963 42.09 -35.19 -6.41
CA THR A 963 41.37 -36.40 -6.01
C THR A 963 39.92 -36.11 -5.65
N ASP A 964 39.00 -36.98 -6.05
CA ASP A 964 37.56 -36.95 -5.71
C ASP A 964 37.26 -37.40 -4.26
N GLU A 965 38.21 -37.31 -3.33
CA GLU A 965 37.98 -37.70 -1.93
C GLU A 965 36.95 -36.77 -1.26
N GLU A 966 35.74 -37.27 -1.01
CA GLU A 966 34.64 -36.50 -0.41
C GLU A 966 34.56 -36.61 1.13
N THR A 967 35.33 -37.52 1.73
CA THR A 967 35.16 -37.95 3.14
C THR A 967 36.14 -37.30 4.13
N GLY A 968 36.94 -36.32 3.70
CA GLY A 968 37.90 -35.59 4.55
C GLY A 968 37.42 -34.19 4.98
N PRO A 969 38.08 -33.57 5.99
CA PRO A 969 37.85 -32.18 6.38
C PRO A 969 37.99 -31.22 5.20
N GLN A 970 37.08 -30.25 5.13
CA GLN A 970 36.95 -29.29 4.05
C GLN A 970 37.37 -27.90 4.52
N ASN A 971 37.88 -27.10 3.60
CA ASN A 971 38.34 -25.74 3.87
C ASN A 971 37.72 -24.77 2.85
N PHE A 972 37.32 -23.59 3.31
CA PHE A 972 36.97 -22.48 2.44
C PHE A 972 38.19 -21.62 2.19
N VAL A 973 38.52 -21.33 0.92
CA VAL A 973 39.73 -20.59 0.55
C VAL A 973 39.37 -19.36 -0.28
N ILE A 974 39.96 -18.23 0.10
CA ILE A 974 40.04 -17.01 -0.70
C ILE A 974 41.47 -16.91 -1.24
N ALA A 975 41.66 -17.06 -2.54
CA ALA A 975 42.95 -16.87 -3.21
C ALA A 975 42.98 -15.47 -3.84
N VAL A 976 43.77 -14.57 -3.26
CA VAL A 976 43.96 -13.19 -3.76
C VAL A 976 45.21 -13.15 -4.63
N ASN A 977 45.06 -12.84 -5.91
CA ASN A 977 46.16 -12.74 -6.87
C ASN A 977 46.85 -11.36 -6.77
N ALA A 978 47.49 -11.12 -5.63
CA ALA A 978 48.23 -9.90 -5.33
C ALA A 978 49.42 -10.22 -4.40
N PRO A 979 50.65 -10.37 -4.95
CA PRO A 979 51.84 -10.63 -4.15
C PRO A 979 52.06 -9.53 -3.10
N GLY A 980 52.22 -9.91 -1.83
CA GLY A 980 52.49 -8.95 -0.75
C GLY A 980 51.28 -8.13 -0.26
N PHE A 981 50.06 -8.44 -0.70
CA PHE A 981 48.85 -7.84 -0.13
C PHE A 981 48.76 -8.11 1.39
N ASN A 982 48.05 -7.25 2.11
CA ASN A 982 47.84 -7.45 3.55
C ASN A 982 46.48 -8.10 3.77
N LEU A 983 46.46 -9.41 4.04
CA LEU A 983 45.22 -10.15 4.31
C LEU A 983 44.61 -9.88 5.70
N LYS A 984 45.28 -9.13 6.59
CA LYS A 984 44.76 -8.88 7.96
C LYS A 984 43.36 -8.25 8.00
N PRO A 985 43.01 -7.24 7.16
CA PRO A 985 41.66 -6.68 7.16
C PRO A 985 40.59 -7.68 6.67
N VAL A 986 40.95 -8.54 5.71
CA VAL A 986 40.08 -9.61 5.22
C VAL A 986 39.87 -10.64 6.33
N ALA A 987 40.95 -11.07 6.99
CA ALA A 987 40.90 -12.02 8.10
C ALA A 987 40.04 -11.50 9.25
N ALA A 988 40.23 -10.24 9.68
CA ALA A 988 39.43 -9.63 10.73
C ALA A 988 37.93 -9.61 10.40
N SER A 989 37.58 -9.36 9.14
CA SER A 989 36.18 -9.34 8.67
C SER A 989 35.55 -10.74 8.74
N PHE A 990 36.30 -11.77 8.33
CA PHE A 990 35.85 -13.15 8.39
C PHE A 990 35.85 -13.71 9.82
N GLU A 991 36.77 -13.30 10.70
CA GLU A 991 36.77 -13.64 12.13
C GLU A 991 35.54 -13.08 12.83
N ALA A 992 35.18 -11.82 12.55
CA ALA A 992 33.95 -11.22 13.06
C ALA A 992 32.71 -11.98 12.56
N HIS A 993 32.64 -12.29 11.27
CA HIS A 993 31.55 -13.07 10.69
C HIS A 993 31.41 -14.45 11.31
N ASN A 994 32.53 -15.15 11.53
CA ASN A 994 32.55 -16.48 12.13
C ASN A 994 32.12 -16.45 13.59
N ARG A 995 32.57 -15.46 14.35
CA ARG A 995 32.14 -15.27 15.73
C ARG A 995 30.64 -14.97 15.82
N ASP A 996 30.10 -14.19 14.90
CA ASP A 996 28.70 -13.76 14.97
C ASP A 996 27.73 -14.84 14.46
N GLN A 997 28.12 -15.60 13.42
CA GLN A 997 27.21 -16.50 12.70
C GLN A 997 27.55 -17.99 12.84
N TYR A 998 28.80 -18.33 13.19
CA TYR A 998 29.32 -19.70 13.22
C TYR A 998 30.08 -20.03 14.51
N ALA A 999 29.74 -19.37 15.63
CA ALA A 999 30.45 -19.49 16.91
C ALA A 999 30.58 -20.95 17.42
N LYS A 1000 29.61 -21.81 17.09
CA LYS A 1000 29.57 -23.21 17.53
C LYS A 1000 30.48 -24.14 16.71
N GLU A 1001 30.96 -23.69 15.55
CA GLU A 1001 31.74 -24.50 14.61
C GLU A 1001 33.25 -24.44 14.87
N ASN A 1002 33.71 -23.62 15.84
CA ASN A 1002 35.13 -23.46 16.22
C ASN A 1002 36.07 -23.22 15.01
N LEU A 1003 35.63 -22.41 14.05
CA LEU A 1003 36.38 -22.10 12.83
C LEU A 1003 37.59 -21.21 13.12
N THR A 1004 38.71 -21.52 12.46
CA THR A 1004 39.97 -20.79 12.51
C THR A 1004 40.34 -20.27 11.12
N ILE A 1005 41.11 -19.19 11.05
CA ILE A 1005 41.59 -18.61 9.79
C ILE A 1005 43.11 -18.75 9.71
N VAL A 1006 43.60 -19.31 8.60
CA VAL A 1006 45.02 -19.48 8.31
C VAL A 1006 45.36 -18.71 7.03
N GLN A 1007 46.45 -17.96 7.03
CA GLN A 1007 46.97 -17.27 5.85
C GLN A 1007 48.17 -18.03 5.27
N LYS A 1008 48.25 -18.18 3.95
CA LYS A 1008 49.34 -18.89 3.27
C LYS A 1008 49.69 -18.26 1.93
N GLN A 1009 50.96 -18.18 1.58
CA GLN A 1009 51.41 -17.76 0.25
C GLN A 1009 51.49 -18.98 -0.69
N LEU A 1010 50.96 -18.86 -1.91
CA LEU A 1010 51.10 -19.85 -2.98
C LEU A 1010 51.36 -19.13 -4.33
N ASP A 1011 52.60 -19.17 -4.80
CA ASP A 1011 53.10 -18.36 -5.92
C ASP A 1011 52.72 -16.88 -5.77
N ASN A 1012 52.06 -16.28 -6.77
CA ASN A 1012 51.62 -14.89 -6.74
C ASN A 1012 50.31 -14.70 -5.93
N ASN A 1013 49.74 -15.77 -5.38
CA ASN A 1013 48.48 -15.72 -4.65
C ASN A 1013 48.68 -15.75 -3.14
N GLN A 1014 47.93 -14.94 -2.42
CA GLN A 1014 47.76 -15.03 -0.99
C GLN A 1014 46.45 -15.74 -0.66
N LEU A 1015 46.53 -16.85 0.05
CA LEU A 1015 45.41 -17.66 0.45
C LEU A 1015 44.98 -17.29 1.87
N LEU A 1016 43.68 -17.04 2.05
CA LEU A 1016 43.02 -16.99 3.34
C LEU A 1016 42.10 -18.21 3.46
N ILE A 1017 42.36 -19.05 4.47
CA ILE A 1017 41.79 -20.39 4.59
C ILE A 1017 40.97 -20.46 5.88
N VAL A 1018 39.66 -20.63 5.78
CA VAL A 1018 38.76 -20.84 6.92
C VAL A 1018 38.53 -22.34 7.13
N ARG A 1019 38.82 -22.85 8.34
CA ARG A 1019 38.85 -24.28 8.64
C ARG A 1019 38.68 -24.66 10.12
N PRO A 1020 38.31 -25.90 10.47
CA PRO A 1020 37.87 -26.98 9.58
C PRO A 1020 36.34 -27.03 9.43
N PHE A 1021 35.85 -27.39 8.25
CA PHE A 1021 34.48 -27.88 8.06
C PHE A 1021 34.49 -29.40 8.06
N LYS A 1022 33.56 -30.03 8.81
CA LYS A 1022 33.57 -31.49 8.97
C LYS A 1022 33.03 -32.20 7.74
N THR A 1023 32.13 -31.55 7.01
CA THR A 1023 31.47 -32.12 5.83
C THR A 1023 31.51 -31.18 4.62
N LYS A 1024 31.42 -31.76 3.41
CA LYS A 1024 31.25 -31.03 2.14
C LYS A 1024 30.07 -30.06 2.18
N ASN A 1025 28.96 -30.48 2.77
CA ASN A 1025 27.74 -29.66 2.87
C ASN A 1025 27.90 -28.45 3.80
N GLU A 1026 28.60 -28.60 4.93
CA GLU A 1026 28.93 -27.47 5.81
C GLU A 1026 29.79 -26.42 5.09
N ALA A 1027 30.82 -26.87 4.37
CA ALA A 1027 31.69 -25.99 3.61
C ALA A 1027 30.94 -25.29 2.45
N ILE A 1028 30.04 -25.99 1.76
CA ILE A 1028 29.18 -25.40 0.72
C ILE A 1028 28.23 -24.37 1.31
N SER A 1029 27.56 -24.69 2.42
CA SER A 1029 26.66 -23.74 3.09
C SER A 1029 27.39 -22.47 3.52
N TYR A 1030 28.59 -22.63 4.10
CA TYR A 1030 29.44 -21.52 4.48
C TYR A 1030 29.91 -20.72 3.26
N PHE A 1031 30.40 -21.38 2.20
CA PHE A 1031 30.82 -20.77 0.94
C PHE A 1031 29.71 -19.90 0.34
N THR A 1032 28.49 -20.44 0.20
CA THR A 1032 27.36 -19.71 -0.39
C THR A 1032 27.01 -18.45 0.41
N LYS A 1033 26.98 -18.55 1.74
CA LYS A 1033 26.66 -17.43 2.62
C LYS A 1033 27.78 -16.39 2.68
N ALA A 1034 29.03 -16.84 2.74
CA ALA A 1034 30.19 -15.97 2.74
C ALA A 1034 30.27 -15.17 1.43
N VAL A 1035 30.15 -15.83 0.27
CA VAL A 1035 30.17 -15.18 -1.06
C VAL A 1035 29.01 -14.20 -1.23
N ALA A 1036 27.82 -14.49 -0.69
CA ALA A 1036 26.69 -13.57 -0.73
C ALA A 1036 26.86 -12.33 0.18
N THR A 1037 27.75 -12.37 1.17
CA THR A 1037 27.93 -11.30 2.14
C THR A 1037 29.01 -10.32 1.67
N ARG A 1038 28.67 -9.42 0.74
CA ARG A 1038 29.62 -8.50 0.07
C ARG A 1038 30.56 -7.72 1.00
N LYS A 1039 30.09 -7.31 2.19
CA LYS A 1039 30.90 -6.59 3.19
C LYS A 1039 32.18 -7.34 3.63
N LEU A 1040 32.22 -8.67 3.51
CA LEU A 1040 33.40 -9.48 3.87
C LEU A 1040 34.58 -9.28 2.91
N TYR A 1041 34.31 -8.82 1.69
CA TYR A 1041 35.32 -8.67 0.64
C TYR A 1041 35.69 -7.21 0.37
N LYS A 1042 35.17 -6.25 1.15
CA LYS A 1042 35.36 -4.80 0.93
C LYS A 1042 36.83 -4.38 0.79
N SER A 1043 37.73 -5.00 1.55
CA SER A 1043 39.17 -4.72 1.44
C SER A 1043 39.83 -5.32 0.20
N LEU A 1044 39.09 -6.06 -0.63
CA LEU A 1044 39.52 -6.70 -1.88
C LEU A 1044 38.89 -6.05 -3.13
N ASP A 1045 38.13 -4.96 -2.98
CA ASP A 1045 37.32 -4.32 -4.05
C ASP A 1045 38.10 -3.92 -5.32
N THR A 1046 39.44 -3.93 -5.26
CA THR A 1046 40.34 -3.60 -6.39
C THR A 1046 41.28 -4.73 -6.79
N LEU A 1047 41.17 -5.91 -6.18
CA LEU A 1047 42.08 -7.04 -6.37
C LEU A 1047 41.35 -8.22 -7.00
N GLY A 1048 42.03 -8.93 -7.91
CA GLY A 1048 41.53 -10.20 -8.43
C GLY A 1048 41.63 -11.29 -7.36
N TYR A 1049 40.50 -11.84 -6.92
CA TYR A 1049 40.49 -12.99 -6.01
C TYR A 1049 39.57 -14.11 -6.50
N ARG A 1050 39.72 -15.31 -5.93
CA ARG A 1050 38.93 -16.51 -6.23
C ARG A 1050 38.52 -17.19 -4.94
N ASN A 1051 37.25 -17.59 -4.83
CA ASN A 1051 36.75 -18.37 -3.71
C ASN A 1051 36.52 -19.82 -4.16
N PHE A 1052 36.90 -20.78 -3.33
CA PHE A 1052 36.63 -22.19 -3.59
C PHE A 1052 36.66 -23.01 -2.30
N ILE A 1053 36.13 -24.23 -2.37
CA ILE A 1053 36.22 -25.23 -1.30
C ILE A 1053 37.27 -26.26 -1.68
N ILE A 1054 38.04 -26.73 -0.70
CA ILE A 1054 39.11 -27.70 -0.93
C ILE A 1054 39.33 -28.62 0.27
N THR A 1055 39.54 -29.91 0.02
CA THR A 1055 39.97 -30.87 1.05
C THR A 1055 41.40 -30.60 1.49
N ASP A 1056 41.79 -31.07 2.68
CA ASP A 1056 43.19 -31.00 3.11
C ASP A 1056 44.15 -31.74 2.14
N ALA A 1057 43.72 -32.87 1.57
CA ALA A 1057 44.49 -33.63 0.58
C ALA A 1057 44.71 -32.82 -0.73
N ASN A 1058 43.64 -32.25 -1.30
CA ASN A 1058 43.74 -31.42 -2.50
C ASN A 1058 44.45 -30.10 -2.21
N LEU A 1059 44.32 -29.53 -1.02
CA LEU A 1059 45.04 -28.33 -0.61
C LEU A 1059 46.54 -28.60 -0.50
N LYS A 1060 46.95 -29.75 0.03
CA LYS A 1060 48.35 -30.20 0.02
C LYS A 1060 48.85 -30.36 -1.42
N LYS A 1061 48.10 -31.05 -2.27
CA LYS A 1061 48.45 -31.28 -3.68
C LYS A 1061 48.52 -29.98 -4.49
N MET A 1062 47.62 -29.03 -4.23
CA MET A 1062 47.62 -27.71 -4.84
C MET A 1062 48.83 -26.88 -4.38
N ASN A 1063 49.26 -27.04 -3.12
CA ASN A 1063 50.48 -26.39 -2.63
C ASN A 1063 51.75 -26.97 -3.25
N GLU A 1064 51.80 -28.28 -3.50
CA GLU A 1064 52.94 -28.95 -4.13
C GLU A 1064 53.03 -28.65 -5.64
N THR A 1065 51.88 -28.69 -6.33
CA THR A 1065 51.82 -28.49 -7.79
C THR A 1065 51.75 -27.04 -8.21
N LYS A 1066 51.28 -26.14 -7.31
CA LYS A 1066 51.05 -24.71 -7.55
C LYS A 1066 50.04 -24.41 -8.67
N ARG A 1067 49.22 -25.40 -9.05
CA ARG A 1067 48.28 -25.35 -10.18
C ARG A 1067 46.85 -24.95 -9.75
N ILE A 1068 46.67 -23.72 -9.28
CA ILE A 1068 45.35 -23.23 -8.80
C ILE A 1068 44.28 -23.23 -9.91
N ALA A 1069 44.65 -22.85 -11.14
CA ALA A 1069 43.71 -22.81 -12.27
C ALA A 1069 43.11 -24.19 -12.58
N ASP A 1070 43.92 -25.25 -12.56
CA ASP A 1070 43.44 -26.62 -12.75
C ASP A 1070 42.54 -27.07 -11.59
N TYR A 1071 42.85 -26.63 -10.36
CA TYR A 1071 41.97 -26.91 -9.21
C TYR A 1071 40.62 -26.22 -9.35
N LEU A 1072 40.57 -24.99 -9.87
CA LEU A 1072 39.30 -24.28 -10.10
C LEU A 1072 38.43 -24.98 -11.15
N THR A 1073 39.05 -25.58 -12.18
CA THR A 1073 38.35 -26.43 -13.15
C THR A 1073 37.79 -27.69 -12.49
N PHE A 1074 38.60 -28.37 -11.66
CA PHE A 1074 38.18 -29.52 -10.87
C PHE A 1074 37.05 -29.17 -9.88
N PHE A 1075 37.19 -28.09 -9.12
CA PHE A 1075 36.20 -27.57 -8.18
C PHE A 1075 34.88 -27.25 -8.89
N ARG A 1076 34.93 -26.58 -10.05
CA ARG A 1076 33.73 -26.31 -10.86
C ARG A 1076 33.05 -27.61 -11.32
N ALA A 1077 33.82 -28.62 -11.72
CA ALA A 1077 33.27 -29.90 -12.17
C ALA A 1077 32.68 -30.74 -11.01
N LYS A 1078 33.34 -30.76 -9.84
CA LYS A 1078 33.07 -31.74 -8.77
C LYS A 1078 32.35 -31.20 -7.53
N TYR A 1079 32.41 -29.89 -7.29
CA TYR A 1079 31.70 -29.23 -6.19
C TYR A 1079 30.51 -28.38 -6.68
N ILE A 1080 30.55 -27.90 -7.93
CA ILE A 1080 29.52 -27.02 -8.51
C ILE A 1080 28.79 -27.69 -9.69
N GLY A 1081 29.38 -28.72 -10.31
CA GLY A 1081 28.80 -29.48 -11.42
C GLY A 1081 27.69 -30.42 -10.94
N VAL A 1082 26.58 -30.45 -11.66
CA VAL A 1082 25.41 -31.29 -11.34
C VAL A 1082 25.72 -32.74 -11.77
N GLU A 1083 26.14 -33.57 -10.83
CA GLU A 1083 26.06 -35.04 -10.96
C GLU A 1083 24.65 -35.51 -10.55
N THR A 1084 24.06 -36.34 -11.41
CA THR A 1084 22.85 -37.12 -11.17
C THR A 1084 23.11 -38.23 -10.15
N THR A 1085 22.32 -38.35 -9.08
CA THR A 1085 21.87 -39.60 -8.38
C THR A 1085 21.34 -39.26 -6.96
N PRO A 1086 20.74 -40.18 -6.18
CA PRO A 1086 19.62 -41.09 -6.42
C PRO A 1086 18.48 -40.87 -5.38
N ALA A 1087 17.39 -41.61 -5.53
CA ALA A 1087 16.22 -41.60 -4.66
C ALA A 1087 16.53 -41.95 -3.18
N ASN A 1088 16.11 -41.06 -2.28
CA ASN A 1088 15.46 -41.30 -0.97
C ASN A 1088 15.91 -40.29 0.09
N ALA A 1089 15.10 -39.25 0.29
CA ALA A 1089 15.04 -38.51 1.56
C ALA A 1089 13.58 -38.13 1.85
N VAL A 1090 13.20 -38.36 3.09
CA VAL A 1090 11.85 -38.47 3.63
C VAL A 1090 11.04 -37.18 3.46
N LYS A 1091 9.83 -37.29 2.87
CA LYS A 1091 8.80 -36.25 2.91
C LYS A 1091 8.30 -36.07 4.35
N THR A 1092 8.54 -34.91 4.95
CA THR A 1092 7.66 -34.41 6.01
C THR A 1092 6.38 -33.87 5.37
N ALA A 1093 5.25 -34.49 5.69
CA ALA A 1093 3.93 -34.14 5.16
C ALA A 1093 3.46 -32.74 5.66
N PRO A 1094 2.74 -31.96 4.82
CA PRO A 1094 1.99 -30.81 5.30
C PRO A 1094 0.87 -31.26 6.25
N ALA A 1095 0.59 -30.43 7.27
CA ALA A 1095 -0.45 -30.68 8.27
C ALA A 1095 -1.81 -30.99 7.61
N ALA A 1096 -2.50 -32.03 8.10
CA ALA A 1096 -3.81 -32.43 7.61
C ALA A 1096 -4.86 -31.32 7.87
N TYR A 1097 -5.67 -31.01 6.87
CA TYR A 1097 -6.77 -30.06 6.99
C TYR A 1097 -7.82 -30.54 8.00
N SER A 1098 -8.09 -29.72 9.02
CA SER A 1098 -9.03 -30.02 10.12
C SER A 1098 -10.31 -29.17 10.08
N GLY A 1099 -10.57 -28.46 8.98
CA GLY A 1099 -11.75 -27.61 8.85
C GLY A 1099 -13.03 -28.37 8.46
N PRO A 1100 -14.20 -27.70 8.46
CA PRO A 1100 -15.49 -28.35 8.32
C PRO A 1100 -15.79 -28.88 6.91
N TYR A 1101 -15.05 -28.46 5.88
CA TYR A 1101 -15.32 -28.79 4.48
C TYR A 1101 -14.73 -30.14 4.05
N LYS A 1102 -15.37 -30.80 3.10
CA LYS A 1102 -14.94 -32.07 2.51
C LYS A 1102 -13.86 -31.82 1.47
N GLN A 1103 -12.71 -32.46 1.64
CA GLN A 1103 -11.54 -32.35 0.76
C GLN A 1103 -11.76 -32.92 -0.66
N LYS A 1104 -12.85 -33.68 -0.89
CA LYS A 1104 -13.23 -34.17 -2.20
C LYS A 1104 -13.82 -33.02 -3.02
N ILE A 1105 -13.01 -32.45 -3.91
CA ILE A 1105 -13.36 -31.27 -4.70
C ILE A 1105 -13.53 -31.58 -6.20
N ASP A 1106 -13.37 -32.83 -6.62
CA ASP A 1106 -13.61 -33.27 -7.99
C ASP A 1106 -15.07 -33.67 -8.23
N GLY A 1107 -15.51 -33.59 -9.48
CA GLY A 1107 -16.89 -33.88 -9.89
C GLY A 1107 -17.77 -32.63 -10.00
N LEU A 1108 -19.07 -32.79 -9.78
CA LEU A 1108 -20.09 -31.76 -9.99
C LEU A 1108 -19.81 -30.51 -9.15
N GLN A 1109 -19.95 -29.33 -9.77
CA GLN A 1109 -19.79 -28.04 -9.09
C GLN A 1109 -20.95 -27.10 -9.37
N SER A 1110 -21.06 -26.09 -8.53
CA SER A 1110 -21.82 -24.87 -8.78
C SER A 1110 -20.90 -23.66 -8.67
N PHE A 1111 -21.18 -22.63 -9.46
CA PHE A 1111 -20.62 -21.30 -9.28
C PHE A 1111 -21.54 -20.52 -8.34
N LEU A 1112 -20.97 -19.87 -7.34
CA LEU A 1112 -21.69 -18.98 -6.43
C LEU A 1112 -21.11 -17.57 -6.57
N LEU A 1113 -22.00 -16.59 -6.72
CA LEU A 1113 -21.73 -15.17 -6.57
C LEU A 1113 -22.52 -14.65 -5.38
N ILE A 1114 -21.81 -14.20 -4.35
CA ILE A 1114 -22.36 -13.66 -3.13
C ILE A 1114 -22.23 -12.15 -3.18
N VAL A 1115 -23.35 -11.45 -3.07
CA VAL A 1115 -23.41 -9.98 -3.10
C VAL A 1115 -24.18 -9.44 -1.90
N PRO A 1116 -23.85 -8.23 -1.40
CA PRO A 1116 -24.65 -7.57 -0.39
C PRO A 1116 -26.00 -7.16 -0.99
N LYS A 1117 -27.09 -7.49 -0.29
CA LYS A 1117 -28.48 -7.23 -0.71
C LYS A 1117 -28.76 -5.75 -0.91
N GLU A 1118 -28.16 -4.89 -0.09
CA GLU A 1118 -28.41 -3.44 -0.11
C GLU A 1118 -27.55 -2.70 -1.15
N GLU A 1119 -26.45 -3.31 -1.61
CA GLU A 1119 -25.52 -2.69 -2.57
C GLU A 1119 -25.83 -3.08 -4.02
N VAL A 1120 -26.63 -4.13 -4.24
CA VAL A 1120 -26.80 -4.76 -5.55
C VAL A 1120 -28.25 -5.11 -5.83
N ASN A 1121 -28.76 -4.73 -7.01
CA ASN A 1121 -30.02 -5.27 -7.52
C ASN A 1121 -29.83 -6.71 -8.00
N ALA A 1122 -30.13 -7.67 -7.13
CA ALA A 1122 -29.87 -9.08 -7.39
C ALA A 1122 -30.70 -9.66 -8.55
N ASP A 1123 -31.90 -9.15 -8.80
CA ASP A 1123 -32.74 -9.61 -9.92
C ASP A 1123 -32.17 -9.14 -11.25
N ALA A 1124 -31.73 -7.88 -11.33
CA ALA A 1124 -31.04 -7.35 -12.51
C ALA A 1124 -29.72 -8.09 -12.75
N LEU A 1125 -28.96 -8.38 -11.68
CA LEU A 1125 -27.71 -9.13 -11.78
C LEU A 1125 -27.95 -10.59 -12.21
N ALA A 1126 -28.98 -11.24 -11.67
CA ALA A 1126 -29.39 -12.57 -12.10
C ALA A 1126 -29.80 -12.56 -13.59
N GLN A 1127 -30.53 -11.55 -14.05
CA GLN A 1127 -30.85 -11.39 -15.47
C GLN A 1127 -29.60 -11.20 -16.34
N SER A 1128 -28.63 -10.39 -15.91
CA SER A 1128 -27.34 -10.26 -16.62
C SER A 1128 -26.61 -11.60 -16.72
N ILE A 1129 -26.61 -12.40 -15.65
CA ILE A 1129 -25.99 -13.73 -15.63
C ILE A 1129 -26.77 -14.72 -16.52
N GLN A 1130 -28.10 -14.66 -16.52
CA GLN A 1130 -28.96 -15.46 -17.40
C GLN A 1130 -28.68 -15.14 -18.88
N GLN A 1131 -28.55 -13.85 -19.21
CA GLN A 1131 -28.21 -13.40 -20.55
C GLN A 1131 -26.81 -13.86 -20.96
N TYR A 1132 -25.83 -13.70 -20.07
CA TYR A 1132 -24.47 -14.20 -20.25
C TYR A 1132 -24.45 -15.72 -20.50
N ASN A 1133 -25.22 -16.49 -19.73
CA ASN A 1133 -25.32 -17.94 -19.89
C ASN A 1133 -25.94 -18.34 -21.23
N THR A 1134 -27.02 -17.67 -21.63
CA THR A 1134 -27.71 -17.94 -22.89
C THR A 1134 -26.80 -17.62 -24.09
N GLN A 1135 -25.99 -16.57 -23.99
CA GLN A 1135 -25.11 -16.14 -25.06
C GLN A 1135 -23.84 -17.01 -25.17
N ASN A 1136 -23.21 -17.32 -24.04
CA ASN A 1136 -21.87 -17.94 -24.03
C ASN A 1136 -21.89 -19.45 -23.79
N TYR A 1137 -22.98 -19.97 -23.22
CA TYR A 1137 -23.14 -21.38 -22.88
C TYR A 1137 -24.50 -21.95 -23.35
N PRO A 1138 -24.94 -21.71 -24.60
CA PRO A 1138 -26.28 -22.08 -25.08
C PRO A 1138 -26.54 -23.60 -25.09
N GLN A 1139 -25.49 -24.41 -25.15
CA GLN A 1139 -25.55 -25.88 -25.14
C GLN A 1139 -25.36 -26.47 -23.74
N ALA A 1140 -24.96 -25.66 -22.75
CA ALA A 1140 -24.86 -26.12 -21.38
C ALA A 1140 -26.23 -25.90 -20.71
N ALA A 1141 -26.83 -26.96 -20.18
CA ALA A 1141 -28.09 -26.88 -19.45
C ALA A 1141 -27.91 -26.24 -18.05
N LEU A 1142 -27.37 -25.01 -18.01
CA LEU A 1142 -27.07 -24.27 -16.80
C LEU A 1142 -28.37 -23.74 -16.18
N LYS A 1143 -28.55 -23.97 -14.89
CA LYS A 1143 -29.68 -23.42 -14.13
C LYS A 1143 -29.18 -22.32 -13.22
N LEU A 1144 -29.89 -21.20 -13.24
CA LEU A 1144 -29.65 -20.07 -12.36
C LEU A 1144 -30.66 -20.10 -11.21
N THR A 1145 -30.18 -19.98 -9.99
CA THR A 1145 -31.03 -19.78 -8.82
C THR A 1145 -30.51 -18.57 -8.04
N ASN A 1146 -31.43 -17.81 -7.47
CA ASN A 1146 -31.12 -16.67 -6.64
C ASN A 1146 -31.82 -16.85 -5.29
N ASN A 1147 -31.05 -16.97 -4.22
CA ASN A 1147 -31.58 -17.23 -2.87
C ASN A 1147 -30.79 -16.43 -1.82
N MET A 1148 -31.45 -16.04 -0.73
CA MET A 1148 -30.78 -15.43 0.42
C MET A 1148 -29.75 -16.41 1.02
N LEU A 1149 -28.53 -15.93 1.26
CA LEU A 1149 -27.57 -16.63 2.14
C LEU A 1149 -27.95 -16.39 3.60
N ASP A 1150 -28.32 -15.15 3.87
CA ASP A 1150 -28.75 -14.56 5.13
C ASP A 1150 -29.45 -13.22 4.82
N ASP A 1151 -29.81 -12.46 5.84
CA ASP A 1151 -30.67 -11.28 5.71
C ASP A 1151 -30.08 -10.12 4.91
N PHE A 1152 -28.75 -10.09 4.75
CA PHE A 1152 -28.05 -9.02 4.03
C PHE A 1152 -27.16 -9.51 2.89
N ARG A 1153 -27.03 -10.83 2.65
CA ARG A 1153 -26.29 -11.37 1.50
C ARG A 1153 -27.16 -12.29 0.66
N ILE A 1154 -27.05 -12.10 -0.63
CA ILE A 1154 -27.73 -12.90 -1.64
C ILE A 1154 -26.72 -13.82 -2.31
N VAL A 1155 -27.08 -15.09 -2.51
CA VAL A 1155 -26.32 -16.03 -3.35
C VAL A 1155 -27.03 -16.18 -4.69
N ILE A 1156 -26.34 -15.76 -5.75
CA ILE A 1156 -26.68 -16.13 -7.11
C ILE A 1156 -25.85 -17.37 -7.47
N LYS A 1157 -26.54 -18.48 -7.68
CA LYS A 1157 -25.95 -19.80 -7.96
C LYS A 1157 -26.22 -20.20 -9.41
N VAL A 1158 -25.16 -20.64 -10.08
CA VAL A 1158 -25.23 -21.28 -11.40
C VAL A 1158 -24.81 -22.73 -11.23
N GLU A 1159 -25.71 -23.66 -11.56
CA GLU A 1159 -25.48 -25.10 -11.49
C GLU A 1159 -25.54 -25.73 -12.89
N GLY A 1160 -24.92 -26.92 -13.03
CA GLY A 1160 -24.84 -27.64 -14.31
C GLY A 1160 -23.42 -28.00 -14.75
N PHE A 1161 -22.40 -27.68 -13.95
CA PHE A 1161 -21.00 -28.04 -14.24
C PHE A 1161 -20.70 -29.48 -13.78
N THR A 1162 -20.34 -30.35 -14.72
CA THR A 1162 -20.05 -31.77 -14.45
C THR A 1162 -18.64 -32.03 -13.93
N SER A 1163 -17.75 -31.03 -13.99
CA SER A 1163 -16.37 -31.12 -13.50
C SER A 1163 -15.91 -29.82 -12.85
N ARG A 1164 -14.90 -29.96 -11.97
CA ARG A 1164 -14.16 -28.85 -11.36
C ARG A 1164 -13.60 -27.90 -12.41
N GLN A 1165 -13.01 -28.44 -13.48
CA GLN A 1165 -12.39 -27.65 -14.53
C GLN A 1165 -13.42 -26.78 -15.27
N MET A 1166 -14.58 -27.34 -15.67
CA MET A 1166 -15.63 -26.57 -16.34
C MET A 1166 -16.14 -25.40 -15.50
N ALA A 1167 -16.32 -25.61 -14.19
CA ALA A 1167 -16.76 -24.55 -13.30
C ALA A 1167 -15.69 -23.48 -13.08
N LEU A 1168 -14.40 -23.87 -13.01
CA LEU A 1168 -13.29 -22.92 -12.95
C LEU A 1168 -13.19 -22.09 -14.22
N ASP A 1169 -13.38 -22.70 -15.38
CA ASP A 1169 -13.36 -22.02 -16.67
C ASP A 1169 -14.54 -21.05 -16.78
N TYR A 1170 -15.74 -21.46 -16.35
CA TYR A 1170 -16.89 -20.58 -16.22
C TYR A 1170 -16.64 -19.40 -15.27
N LEU A 1171 -16.12 -19.65 -14.06
CA LEU A 1171 -15.77 -18.61 -13.08
C LEU A 1171 -14.78 -17.59 -13.66
N ARG A 1172 -13.74 -18.05 -14.36
CA ARG A 1172 -12.74 -17.18 -15.01
C ARG A 1172 -13.33 -16.38 -16.17
N ALA A 1173 -14.30 -16.95 -16.88
CA ALA A 1173 -14.95 -16.30 -18.02
C ALA A 1173 -15.98 -15.26 -17.55
N ILE A 1174 -16.87 -15.61 -16.62
CA ILE A 1174 -17.93 -14.70 -16.16
C ILE A 1174 -17.40 -13.53 -15.35
N SER A 1175 -16.33 -13.72 -14.56
CA SER A 1175 -15.67 -12.65 -13.79
C SER A 1175 -15.04 -11.55 -14.65
N LYS A 1176 -14.89 -11.78 -15.96
CA LYS A 1176 -14.35 -10.81 -16.92
C LYS A 1176 -15.44 -10.06 -17.70
N ASP A 1177 -16.71 -10.46 -17.54
CA ASP A 1177 -17.87 -9.90 -18.24
C ASP A 1177 -18.34 -8.59 -17.59
N GLN A 1178 -18.35 -7.50 -18.34
CA GLN A 1178 -18.71 -6.17 -17.83
C GLN A 1178 -20.22 -5.99 -17.68
N GLY A 1179 -21.06 -6.75 -18.39
CA GLY A 1179 -22.52 -6.73 -18.23
C GLY A 1179 -22.96 -7.34 -16.90
N VAL A 1180 -22.23 -8.34 -16.42
CA VAL A 1180 -22.43 -8.97 -15.11
C VAL A 1180 -21.70 -8.21 -14.00
N TYR A 1181 -20.40 -7.90 -14.16
CA TYR A 1181 -19.59 -7.37 -13.05
C TYR A 1181 -19.46 -5.84 -13.00
N GLY A 1182 -19.79 -5.11 -14.08
CA GLY A 1182 -19.75 -3.66 -14.11
C GLY A 1182 -20.68 -3.00 -13.07
N PRO A 1183 -21.96 -3.41 -12.96
CA PRO A 1183 -22.89 -2.87 -11.96
C PRO A 1183 -22.49 -3.13 -10.50
N ILE A 1184 -21.66 -4.15 -10.24
CA ILE A 1184 -21.21 -4.54 -8.89
C ILE A 1184 -19.73 -4.26 -8.63
N GLN A 1185 -19.06 -3.49 -9.49
CA GLN A 1185 -17.61 -3.23 -9.37
C GLN A 1185 -17.20 -2.52 -8.07
N ASN A 1186 -18.13 -1.77 -7.48
CA ASN A 1186 -17.94 -1.06 -6.21
C ASN A 1186 -18.60 -1.79 -5.01
N ALA A 1187 -19.26 -2.93 -5.25
CA ALA A 1187 -19.94 -3.70 -4.23
C ALA A 1187 -19.03 -4.76 -3.61
N ASN A 1188 -19.20 -5.07 -2.32
CA ASN A 1188 -18.36 -6.05 -1.63
C ASN A 1188 -18.80 -7.50 -1.90
N TYR A 1189 -18.50 -8.01 -3.11
CA TYR A 1189 -18.89 -9.34 -3.56
C TYR A 1189 -17.80 -10.42 -3.38
N ARG A 1190 -18.21 -11.69 -3.39
CA ARG A 1190 -17.33 -12.86 -3.43
C ARG A 1190 -17.86 -13.89 -4.41
N ASN A 1191 -16.97 -14.50 -5.20
CA ASN A 1191 -17.33 -15.59 -6.09
C ASN A 1191 -16.37 -16.77 -5.95
N PHE A 1192 -16.89 -17.97 -6.12
CA PHE A 1192 -16.11 -19.20 -6.08
C PHE A 1192 -16.94 -20.35 -6.66
N ILE A 1193 -16.26 -21.48 -6.88
CA ILE A 1193 -16.95 -22.74 -7.19
C ILE A 1193 -16.98 -23.64 -5.95
N ILE A 1194 -17.98 -24.51 -5.91
CA ILE A 1194 -18.23 -25.35 -4.73
C ILE A 1194 -18.93 -26.65 -5.15
N THR A 1195 -18.53 -27.75 -4.54
CA THR A 1195 -19.26 -29.04 -4.63
C THR A 1195 -20.57 -28.98 -3.84
N PRO A 1196 -21.63 -29.71 -4.22
CA PRO A 1196 -22.90 -29.74 -3.48
C PRO A 1196 -22.76 -30.05 -1.96
N GLU A 1197 -21.85 -30.95 -1.61
CA GLU A 1197 -21.58 -31.35 -0.22
C GLU A 1197 -21.02 -30.16 0.59
N ASN A 1198 -20.01 -29.49 0.05
CA ASN A 1198 -19.44 -28.28 0.65
C ASN A 1198 -20.40 -27.09 0.61
N GLU A 1199 -21.29 -27.00 -0.37
CA GLU A 1199 -22.31 -25.95 -0.42
C GLU A 1199 -23.28 -26.08 0.76
N THR A 1200 -23.66 -27.31 1.10
CA THR A 1200 -24.53 -27.59 2.26
C THR A 1200 -23.86 -27.12 3.55
N ILE A 1201 -22.58 -27.45 3.73
CA ILE A 1201 -21.76 -27.02 4.88
C ILE A 1201 -21.60 -25.50 4.89
N PHE A 1202 -21.36 -24.90 3.72
CA PHE A 1202 -21.20 -23.46 3.56
C PHE A 1202 -22.48 -22.70 3.90
N ARG A 1203 -23.64 -23.18 3.46
CA ARG A 1203 -24.95 -22.56 3.78
C ARG A 1203 -25.34 -22.71 5.24
N GLN A 1204 -24.92 -23.79 5.91
CA GLN A 1204 -25.10 -23.96 7.35
C GLN A 1204 -24.18 -23.04 8.16
N GLY A 1205 -22.91 -22.91 7.75
CA GLY A 1205 -21.92 -22.09 8.44
C GLY A 1205 -21.97 -20.60 8.10
N LYS A 1206 -22.51 -20.22 6.94
CA LYS A 1206 -22.59 -18.85 6.37
C LYS A 1206 -21.27 -18.05 6.43
N ASN A 1207 -20.14 -18.74 6.61
CA ASN A 1207 -18.83 -18.15 6.84
C ASN A 1207 -17.96 -18.25 5.57
N ILE A 1208 -17.90 -17.14 4.84
CA ILE A 1208 -17.15 -17.04 3.59
C ILE A 1208 -15.65 -17.18 3.84
N LEU A 1209 -15.12 -16.62 4.94
CA LEU A 1209 -13.68 -16.66 5.22
C LEU A 1209 -13.20 -18.09 5.45
N THR A 1210 -13.92 -18.88 6.23
CA THR A 1210 -13.58 -20.29 6.48
C THR A 1210 -13.64 -21.13 5.20
N TYR A 1211 -14.61 -20.85 4.30
CA TYR A 1211 -14.63 -21.52 3.00
C TYR A 1211 -13.47 -21.06 2.11
N MET A 1212 -13.08 -19.78 2.14
CA MET A 1212 -11.97 -19.28 1.32
C MET A 1212 -10.61 -19.83 1.77
N GLU A 1213 -10.41 -20.13 3.04
CA GLU A 1213 -9.21 -20.85 3.52
C GLU A 1213 -9.15 -22.28 2.98
N PHE A 1214 -10.27 -23.00 3.03
CA PHE A 1214 -10.40 -24.31 2.39
C PHE A 1214 -10.21 -24.23 0.87
N TYR A 1215 -10.82 -23.24 0.23
CA TYR A 1215 -10.72 -22.99 -1.20
C TYR A 1215 -9.26 -22.72 -1.61
N LYS A 1216 -8.54 -21.93 -0.82
CA LYS A 1216 -7.11 -21.68 -1.03
C LYS A 1216 -6.28 -22.96 -0.96
N GLN A 1217 -6.55 -23.83 0.01
CA GLN A 1217 -5.77 -25.05 0.22
C GLN A 1217 -6.09 -26.17 -0.77
N PHE A 1218 -7.33 -26.28 -1.26
CA PHE A 1218 -7.75 -27.41 -2.09
C PHE A 1218 -8.06 -27.03 -3.53
N TYR A 1219 -8.63 -25.85 -3.78
CA TYR A 1219 -8.91 -25.38 -5.14
C TYR A 1219 -7.76 -24.55 -5.73
N LEU A 1220 -6.89 -23.94 -4.91
CA LEU A 1220 -5.81 -23.05 -5.38
C LEU A 1220 -4.38 -23.53 -5.08
N ALA A 1221 -4.17 -24.48 -4.17
CA ALA A 1221 -2.82 -25.01 -3.89
C ALA A 1221 -2.36 -26.00 -4.96
N LYS A 1222 -1.09 -25.89 -5.38
CA LYS A 1222 -0.35 -26.91 -6.12
C LYS A 1222 0.77 -27.45 -5.24
#